data_AF-A0AAN3VWY5-F1
#
_entry.id   AF-A0AAN3VWY5-F1
#
_cell.length_a   1.000
_cell.length_b   1.000
_cell.length_c   1.000
_cell.angle_alpha   90.00
_cell.angle_beta   90.00
_cell.angle_gamma   90.00
#
_symmetry.space_group_name_H-M   'P 1'
#
loop_
_entity.id
_entity.type
_entity.pdbx_description
1 polymer ?
#
loop_
_entity_poly.entity_id
_entity_poly.type
_entity_poly.pdbx_seq_one_letter_code
_entity_poly.pdbx_strand_id
1 'polypeptide(L)'
;MKNKKYLLFCLCLLAFSQSAFGAVNDDRVSPTGTDGNHIYVTEHDKLDTNPSTIQKISDQNSSSRNSLTIDNVENKVEGRWNVAIGMKNVTKDVFSAAFGFRNSATNWSSSAFGLWNEATGEFSSAFGYWNRASGKYNSSAFGMGNEATASQASAFGYWNFATGRYASAFGSRNEAKGTKSTAIGFENEAHSNATSVGYKNLVWGGNNAFGNSNIVKGITSTAIGSGNKIEGPDNPYDLNQGEYNFILGSSNVIAAHTNNNFILGNRVTIGEGIHKAVVLGSDSTAVNNAVSVGSATERRRIANVADGTQDTDAATVGQVKNLIASGTGTTSESETDPVFKKGESDYSIVAGINNKATDWQSSAFGHDNEATNDHSSAFGFKNTAEGDYSSAFGNTNTATKHASSAFGYGNKAQKENSSAFGFENTASGINSSAFGYKNTASGKRSAAFGNSNEADGEDSFAFGRGNRAGGTNSFAFGYVNKANSFNSSAFGINNTVDGNSASAFGYKNSASGDSTSAFGYEVSVSGEGSGAFGRGRYNFSQGHMYKIEGNNSWAIGSYNSIAAGADNNHILGNNIAIGAGITGSIVLGDKSTVEESNTLSIGSATNKRRIVHVAEGTADTDAATVGQVKNLLASSSGSGGTVDAYTKAETDSKFATKTDVEGSLQNKVDKDASNLSESDVNAWKAKLGVGTGSGTPIDAYTKAESDNKFATVDSLNNKLDKEVYNKEKATFATKTDLNTKADKNNVYTKTETDNKYLDKTTYNEDKASFATKTELDSKVNKDGSNLSENDITIWKEKLAVATVNGIANTAAGSQSTGLGHGNVISGNYSTAIGYKNKVSGNNSGAFGDPNIVTGNRSYAFGNDNTIAGDDNFVLGSNVKIGEGITNSVALGNNSTVSGSNEVSVGSSANKRKITNVADGEVSETSSDAVTGKQLYNAMKNTSGVENLRNEVNEKFADVKSKINHVGSLSAALSALHPMQYDPKAPNQIMAAVGHYKDKQAVAVGLNHYFSPNFMVNAGVALGNESKVNTMANLGFTWKIGKGSEEMPQENFSTELQRLTAENRELNERIRRLEEAIKK
;
A
#
# COMPACT_ATOMS: atom_id res chain seq x y z
N MET A 1 -19.41 37.10 -54.74
CA MET A 1 -20.59 37.77 -55.34
C MET A 1 -20.19 39.14 -55.86
N LYS A 2 -20.35 39.32 -57.18
CA LYS A 2 -20.55 40.56 -57.95
C LYS A 2 -19.66 41.79 -57.65
N ASN A 3 -18.61 41.90 -58.47
CA ASN A 3 -18.23 43.10 -59.25
C ASN A 3 -18.88 44.43 -58.85
N LYS A 4 -18.07 45.32 -58.27
CA LYS A 4 -18.05 46.77 -58.54
C LYS A 4 -16.93 47.41 -57.73
N LYS A 5 -15.73 47.52 -58.33
CA LYS A 5 -14.68 48.49 -57.94
C LYS A 5 -13.54 48.60 -58.97
N TYR A 6 -13.85 48.28 -60.23
CA TYR A 6 -13.12 48.76 -61.41
C TYR A 6 -13.92 49.94 -62.00
N LEU A 7 -13.89 51.12 -61.36
CA LEU A 7 -14.44 52.35 -61.96
C LEU A 7 -14.02 53.67 -61.29
N LEU A 8 -12.94 53.70 -60.49
CA LEU A 8 -12.50 54.95 -59.83
C LEU A 8 -11.00 55.26 -59.97
N PHE A 9 -10.26 54.43 -60.72
CA PHE A 9 -8.82 54.61 -60.94
C PHE A 9 -8.45 54.85 -62.41
N CYS A 10 -9.43 54.86 -63.32
CA CYS A 10 -9.23 55.17 -64.76
C CYS A 10 -9.84 56.50 -65.20
N LEU A 11 -10.32 57.37 -64.29
CA LEU A 11 -10.89 58.68 -64.66
C LEU A 11 -10.17 59.92 -64.10
N CYS A 12 -9.12 59.77 -63.27
CA CYS A 12 -8.36 60.92 -62.73
C CYS A 12 -7.06 61.22 -63.49
N LEU A 13 -6.73 60.50 -64.56
CA LEU A 13 -5.54 60.76 -65.40
C LEU A 13 -5.86 61.45 -66.74
N LEU A 14 -7.10 61.91 -66.92
CA LEU A 14 -7.56 62.66 -68.11
C LEU A 14 -8.08 64.07 -67.77
N ALA A 15 -7.88 64.56 -66.55
CA ALA A 15 -8.37 65.87 -66.09
C ALA A 15 -7.21 66.76 -65.57
N PHE A 16 -6.20 66.97 -66.41
CA PHE A 16 -5.32 68.16 -66.36
C PHE A 16 -5.04 68.61 -67.80
N SER A 17 -6.12 68.79 -68.55
CA SER A 17 -6.17 69.63 -69.74
C SER A 17 -7.59 70.19 -69.77
N GLN A 18 -7.73 71.52 -69.63
CA GLN A 18 -8.99 72.23 -69.36
C GLN A 18 -9.40 72.07 -67.88
N SER A 19 -9.64 73.10 -67.07
CA SER A 19 -9.96 74.50 -67.32
C SER A 19 -9.74 75.28 -66.02
N ALA A 20 -9.07 76.41 -66.10
CA ALA A 20 -9.18 77.45 -65.09
C ALA A 20 -10.57 78.08 -65.23
N PHE A 21 -11.53 77.66 -64.40
CA PHE A 21 -12.68 78.46 -63.99
C PHE A 21 -13.20 77.88 -62.67
N GLY A 22 -13.09 78.66 -61.61
CA GLY A 22 -13.68 78.31 -60.33
C GLY A 22 -15.20 78.29 -60.45
N ALA A 23 -15.81 77.15 -60.15
CA ALA A 23 -17.18 77.10 -59.69
C ALA A 23 -17.15 77.30 -58.17
N VAL A 24 -17.82 78.34 -57.69
CA VAL A 24 -18.47 78.28 -56.37
C VAL A 24 -19.92 77.90 -56.68
N ASN A 25 -20.29 76.67 -56.33
CA ASN A 25 -21.65 76.33 -55.97
C ASN A 25 -21.54 75.36 -54.80
N ASP A 26 -21.85 75.85 -53.61
CA ASP A 26 -22.24 75.01 -52.48
C ASP A 26 -23.74 74.73 -52.62
N ASP A 27 -24.08 73.48 -52.36
CA ASP A 27 -25.41 72.92 -52.38
C ASP A 27 -26.28 73.55 -51.28
N ARG A 28 -27.56 73.83 -51.60
CA ARG A 28 -28.71 73.42 -50.78
C ARG A 28 -30.08 73.78 -51.40
N VAL A 29 -30.85 72.72 -51.64
CA VAL A 29 -32.27 72.54 -51.24
C VAL A 29 -33.41 73.20 -52.05
N SER A 30 -34.15 72.28 -52.68
CA SER A 30 -35.60 72.17 -52.91
C SER A 30 -36.26 72.80 -54.15
N PRO A 31 -37.28 72.12 -54.72
CA PRO A 31 -37.88 72.45 -56.01
C PRO A 31 -39.18 73.26 -55.90
N THR A 32 -39.58 73.81 -57.05
CA THR A 32 -40.88 74.41 -57.43
C THR A 32 -41.13 75.88 -57.06
N GLY A 33 -41.31 76.72 -58.09
CA GLY A 33 -42.12 77.94 -58.02
C GLY A 33 -41.46 79.26 -58.44
N THR A 34 -41.39 79.48 -59.76
CA THR A 34 -41.64 80.74 -60.50
C THR A 34 -41.06 82.10 -60.07
N ASP A 35 -40.37 82.68 -61.06
CA ASP A 35 -40.33 84.09 -61.49
C ASP A 35 -39.56 85.14 -60.67
N GLY A 36 -38.62 85.78 -61.38
CA GLY A 36 -38.36 87.21 -61.18
C GLY A 36 -36.90 87.67 -61.18
N ASN A 37 -36.39 87.97 -62.38
CA ASN A 37 -35.67 89.21 -62.73
C ASN A 37 -34.38 89.66 -62.02
N HIS A 38 -33.35 89.79 -62.88
CA HIS A 38 -32.45 90.95 -63.11
C HIS A 38 -31.71 91.64 -61.94
N ILE A 39 -30.42 91.91 -62.14
CA ILE A 39 -29.81 93.27 -62.09
C ILE A 39 -28.43 93.27 -62.81
N TYR A 40 -28.20 94.40 -63.49
CA TYR A 40 -27.17 94.84 -64.44
C TYR A 40 -25.73 94.93 -63.86
N VAL A 41 -24.65 95.22 -64.62
CA VAL A 41 -24.22 96.60 -64.94
C VAL A 41 -23.12 96.67 -66.05
N THR A 42 -23.54 97.34 -67.14
CA THR A 42 -22.91 98.32 -68.06
C THR A 42 -21.63 98.07 -68.87
N GLU A 43 -21.82 98.33 -70.17
CA GLU A 43 -20.88 98.93 -71.12
C GLU A 43 -20.01 100.05 -70.52
N HIS A 44 -18.73 100.09 -70.91
CA HIS A 44 -17.99 101.35 -71.01
C HIS A 44 -17.17 101.37 -72.30
N ASP A 45 -17.75 102.11 -73.25
CA ASP A 45 -17.11 102.71 -74.40
C ASP A 45 -15.94 103.63 -74.00
N LYS A 46 -14.97 103.72 -74.93
CA LYS A 46 -13.90 104.73 -75.08
C LYS A 46 -12.65 104.59 -74.20
N LEU A 47 -11.55 104.16 -74.85
CA LEU A 47 -10.27 104.86 -74.74
C LEU A 47 -9.54 104.85 -76.09
N ASP A 48 -9.69 106.01 -76.71
CA ASP A 48 -8.87 106.71 -77.70
C ASP A 48 -7.98 105.96 -78.71
N THR A 49 -8.36 106.24 -79.96
CA THR A 49 -7.55 106.31 -81.17
C THR A 49 -6.42 107.34 -81.04
N ASN A 50 -5.15 106.89 -81.00
CA ASN A 50 -4.06 107.67 -81.59
C ASN A 50 -2.85 106.80 -82.01
N PRO A 51 -2.63 106.57 -83.32
CA PRO A 51 -1.46 105.86 -83.82
C PRO A 51 -0.32 106.86 -84.08
N SER A 52 0.55 107.07 -83.10
CA SER A 52 1.79 107.83 -83.32
C SER A 52 2.90 107.45 -82.34
N THR A 53 3.22 106.16 -82.23
CA THR A 53 4.53 105.74 -81.73
C THR A 53 4.78 104.27 -82.09
N ILE A 54 5.72 104.08 -83.03
CA ILE A 54 6.58 102.91 -83.31
C ILE A 54 6.72 102.81 -84.84
N GLN A 55 7.47 103.78 -85.38
CA GLN A 55 8.21 103.65 -86.63
C GLN A 55 9.69 103.71 -86.23
N LYS A 56 10.46 102.71 -86.71
CA LYS A 56 11.87 102.36 -86.45
C LYS A 56 11.98 101.08 -85.62
N ILE A 57 12.10 99.93 -86.30
CA ILE A 57 13.29 99.05 -86.29
C ILE A 57 13.24 98.23 -87.59
N SER A 58 13.84 98.73 -88.67
CA SER A 58 14.43 97.88 -89.71
C SER A 58 15.92 98.22 -89.76
N ASP A 59 16.71 97.22 -90.11
CA ASP A 59 18.15 97.27 -90.39
C ASP A 59 19.04 96.96 -89.18
N GLN A 60 19.07 95.69 -88.76
CA GLN A 60 20.29 94.94 -88.36
C GLN A 60 20.00 93.44 -88.14
N ASN A 61 20.03 92.64 -89.22
CA ASN A 61 20.64 91.29 -89.33
C ASN A 61 20.08 90.57 -90.57
N SER A 62 20.93 90.37 -91.56
CA SER A 62 20.64 89.80 -92.89
C SER A 62 20.42 88.28 -92.91
N SER A 63 19.97 87.68 -91.80
CA SER A 63 19.73 86.23 -91.67
C SER A 63 18.38 85.85 -91.04
N SER A 64 17.51 86.81 -90.68
CA SER A 64 16.19 86.53 -90.10
C SER A 64 15.04 87.09 -90.96
N ARG A 65 14.50 86.31 -91.91
CA ARG A 65 13.27 86.70 -92.61
C ARG A 65 12.07 86.49 -91.69
N ASN A 66 11.26 87.54 -91.48
CA ASN A 66 10.00 87.59 -90.71
C ASN A 66 10.09 87.52 -89.18
N SER A 67 11.17 87.99 -88.57
CA SER A 67 11.31 88.09 -87.11
C SER A 67 11.11 89.55 -86.65
N LEU A 68 10.47 89.76 -85.48
CA LEU A 68 10.19 91.08 -84.90
C LEU A 68 11.21 91.42 -83.81
N THR A 69 11.84 92.59 -83.90
CA THR A 69 12.74 93.11 -82.87
C THR A 69 12.31 94.51 -82.46
N ILE A 70 12.09 94.73 -81.16
CA ILE A 70 11.69 96.03 -80.59
C ILE A 70 12.64 96.36 -79.44
N ASP A 71 13.27 97.53 -79.50
CA ASP A 71 14.46 97.98 -78.76
C ASP A 71 15.72 97.11 -78.98
N ASN A 72 16.72 97.63 -79.69
CA ASN A 72 17.85 96.85 -80.22
C ASN A 72 19.14 96.96 -79.39
N VAL A 73 19.07 96.85 -78.06
CA VAL A 73 20.31 96.83 -77.25
C VAL A 73 20.82 95.40 -77.12
N GLU A 74 21.72 95.01 -78.02
CA GLU A 74 22.45 93.72 -78.03
C GLU A 74 21.56 92.47 -78.12
N ASN A 75 20.37 92.56 -78.74
CA ASN A 75 19.56 91.38 -79.03
C ASN A 75 20.17 90.59 -80.21
N LYS A 76 20.12 89.26 -80.13
CA LYS A 76 20.64 88.34 -81.15
C LYS A 76 19.51 87.43 -81.64
N VAL A 77 18.98 87.73 -82.82
CA VAL A 77 17.88 86.99 -83.45
C VAL A 77 18.39 86.22 -84.66
N GLU A 78 18.28 84.89 -84.63
CA GLU A 78 18.68 84.00 -85.72
C GLU A 78 17.48 83.09 -86.07
N GLY A 79 17.21 82.81 -87.35
CA GLY A 79 16.07 81.95 -87.77
C GLY A 79 14.81 82.70 -88.21
N ARG A 80 13.61 82.08 -88.12
CA ARG A 80 12.35 82.57 -88.75
C ARG A 80 11.19 82.72 -87.76
N TRP A 81 10.40 83.78 -87.87
CA TRP A 81 9.24 84.08 -87.02
C TRP A 81 9.56 84.20 -85.52
N ASN A 82 10.75 84.69 -85.22
CA ASN A 82 11.18 84.89 -83.85
C ASN A 82 10.84 86.30 -83.38
N VAL A 83 10.60 86.47 -82.08
CA VAL A 83 10.29 87.78 -81.48
C VAL A 83 11.28 88.04 -80.35
N ALA A 84 12.04 89.15 -80.42
CA ALA A 84 12.93 89.58 -79.34
C ALA A 84 12.62 91.03 -78.95
N ILE A 85 12.16 91.27 -77.72
CA ILE A 85 11.74 92.59 -77.25
C ILE A 85 12.41 92.90 -75.91
N GLY A 86 13.19 93.99 -75.83
CA GLY A 86 13.99 94.36 -74.65
C GLY A 86 15.50 94.38 -74.92
N MET A 87 16.36 93.91 -74.00
CA MET A 87 17.83 94.02 -74.13
C MET A 87 18.55 92.67 -73.93
N LYS A 88 19.64 92.42 -74.66
CA LYS A 88 20.53 91.24 -74.54
C LYS A 88 19.84 89.87 -74.72
N ASN A 89 18.67 89.84 -75.35
CA ASN A 89 17.94 88.62 -75.59
C ASN A 89 18.49 87.85 -76.80
N VAL A 90 18.48 86.53 -76.74
CA VAL A 90 18.89 85.64 -77.82
C VAL A 90 17.67 84.83 -78.26
N THR A 91 17.30 84.90 -79.54
CA THR A 91 16.32 83.98 -80.13
C THR A 91 16.93 83.24 -81.29
N LYS A 92 16.69 81.92 -81.37
CA LYS A 92 17.16 81.06 -82.46
C LYS A 92 16.08 80.10 -82.93
N ASP A 93 16.25 79.54 -84.13
CA ASP A 93 15.38 78.54 -84.77
C ASP A 93 14.03 79.11 -85.30
N VAL A 94 12.87 78.53 -84.97
CA VAL A 94 11.56 78.92 -85.53
C VAL A 94 10.52 79.18 -84.43
N PHE A 95 9.72 80.25 -84.55
CA PHE A 95 8.66 80.62 -83.58
C PHE A 95 9.14 80.87 -82.14
N SER A 96 10.38 81.27 -81.96
CA SER A 96 10.97 81.52 -80.65
C SER A 96 10.74 82.95 -80.17
N ALA A 97 10.35 83.12 -78.91
CA ALA A 97 9.98 84.39 -78.30
C ALA A 97 10.89 84.70 -77.10
N ALA A 98 11.50 85.88 -77.05
CA ALA A 98 12.26 86.37 -75.90
C ALA A 98 11.87 87.81 -75.54
N PHE A 99 11.41 88.05 -74.31
CA PHE A 99 10.93 89.36 -73.88
C PHE A 99 11.56 89.76 -72.54
N GLY A 100 12.19 90.95 -72.44
CA GLY A 100 12.80 91.48 -71.22
C GLY A 100 14.33 91.62 -71.30
N PHE A 101 15.09 91.20 -70.27
CA PHE A 101 16.56 91.38 -70.20
C PHE A 101 17.31 90.04 -70.15
N ARG A 102 18.25 89.83 -71.08
CA ARG A 102 19.18 88.68 -71.11
C ARG A 102 18.52 87.30 -71.13
N ASN A 103 17.41 87.17 -71.85
CA ASN A 103 16.73 85.89 -72.04
C ASN A 103 17.26 85.13 -73.28
N SER A 104 17.13 83.81 -73.32
CA SER A 104 17.62 82.96 -74.41
C SER A 104 16.54 81.93 -74.81
N ALA A 105 15.91 82.10 -75.97
CA ALA A 105 14.90 81.19 -76.53
C ALA A 105 15.39 80.60 -77.86
N THR A 106 16.01 79.41 -77.86
CA THR A 106 16.91 79.00 -78.95
C THR A 106 16.48 77.81 -79.82
N ASN A 107 15.38 77.15 -79.50
CA ASN A 107 14.86 76.00 -80.25
C ASN A 107 13.40 76.22 -80.66
N TRP A 108 12.89 75.40 -81.59
CA TRP A 108 11.54 75.50 -82.14
C TRP A 108 10.46 75.77 -81.08
N SER A 109 9.72 76.87 -81.24
CA SER A 109 8.60 77.31 -80.41
C SER A 109 8.96 77.54 -78.93
N SER A 110 10.20 77.90 -78.64
CA SER A 110 10.66 78.23 -77.29
C SER A 110 10.28 79.65 -76.88
N SER A 111 9.95 79.89 -75.61
CA SER A 111 9.46 81.18 -75.11
C SER A 111 10.14 81.55 -73.80
N ALA A 112 10.84 82.69 -73.73
CA ALA A 112 11.54 83.17 -72.54
C ALA A 112 11.14 84.62 -72.19
N PHE A 113 10.50 84.86 -71.05
CA PHE A 113 9.93 86.19 -70.71
C PHE A 113 10.38 86.62 -69.31
N GLY A 114 10.92 87.83 -69.15
CA GLY A 114 11.41 88.39 -67.89
C GLY A 114 12.91 88.69 -67.90
N LEU A 115 13.65 88.23 -66.89
CA LEU A 115 15.08 88.50 -66.71
C LEU A 115 15.90 87.20 -66.62
N TRP A 116 16.99 87.08 -67.39
CA TRP A 116 17.96 85.97 -67.30
C TRP A 116 17.39 84.55 -67.53
N ASN A 117 16.32 84.41 -68.31
CA ASN A 117 15.72 83.09 -68.54
C ASN A 117 16.33 82.37 -69.76
N GLU A 118 16.39 81.04 -69.73
CA GLU A 118 16.87 80.17 -70.79
C GLU A 118 15.82 79.14 -71.19
N ALA A 119 15.08 79.39 -72.28
CA ALA A 119 14.22 78.43 -72.95
C ALA A 119 14.99 77.78 -74.13
N THR A 120 15.79 76.77 -73.85
CA THR A 120 16.66 76.10 -74.83
C THR A 120 16.13 74.74 -75.28
N GLY A 121 14.96 74.32 -74.81
CA GLY A 121 14.27 73.10 -75.25
C GLY A 121 13.29 73.34 -76.40
N GLU A 122 12.89 72.28 -77.13
CA GLU A 122 11.79 72.35 -78.11
C GLU A 122 10.46 72.57 -77.36
N PHE A 123 9.65 73.53 -77.80
CA PHE A 123 8.41 73.96 -77.13
C PHE A 123 8.59 74.38 -75.66
N SER A 124 9.80 74.80 -75.29
CA SER A 124 10.11 75.14 -73.90
C SER A 124 9.59 76.53 -73.51
N SER A 125 9.20 76.72 -72.25
CA SER A 125 8.74 78.02 -71.74
C SER A 125 9.48 78.37 -70.45
N ALA A 126 10.12 79.53 -70.39
CA ALA A 126 10.89 80.02 -69.25
C ALA A 126 10.48 81.45 -68.86
N PHE A 127 9.57 81.64 -67.90
CA PHE A 127 9.01 82.96 -67.54
C PHE A 127 9.37 83.39 -66.11
N GLY A 128 9.84 84.62 -65.92
CA GLY A 128 10.15 85.23 -64.63
C GLY A 128 11.63 85.67 -64.50
N TYR A 129 12.32 85.26 -63.44
CA TYR A 129 13.73 85.61 -63.19
C TYR A 129 14.61 84.35 -63.11
N TRP A 130 15.66 84.26 -63.92
CA TRP A 130 16.69 83.21 -63.85
C TRP A 130 16.17 81.77 -63.97
N ASN A 131 15.18 81.54 -64.83
CA ASN A 131 14.65 80.19 -65.06
C ASN A 131 15.33 79.51 -66.26
N ARG A 132 15.44 78.19 -66.24
CA ARG A 132 16.04 77.39 -67.31
C ARG A 132 15.14 76.23 -67.72
N ALA A 133 14.50 76.34 -68.88
CA ALA A 133 13.73 75.29 -69.51
C ALA A 133 14.51 74.74 -70.72
N SER A 134 15.24 73.64 -70.53
CA SER A 134 16.15 73.07 -71.56
C SER A 134 15.79 71.65 -72.02
N GLY A 135 14.67 71.10 -71.53
CA GLY A 135 14.22 69.77 -71.89
C GLY A 135 13.81 69.64 -73.35
N LYS A 136 14.13 68.51 -73.98
CA LYS A 136 13.94 68.28 -75.43
C LYS A 136 12.50 68.46 -75.95
N TYR A 137 11.46 68.45 -75.10
CA TYR A 137 10.05 68.67 -75.48
C TYR A 137 9.22 69.24 -74.32
N ASN A 138 8.47 70.34 -74.50
CA ASN A 138 7.48 70.88 -73.55
C ASN A 138 8.00 71.06 -72.09
N SER A 139 9.26 71.48 -71.92
CA SER A 139 9.75 71.81 -70.58
C SER A 139 9.31 73.22 -70.16
N SER A 140 8.82 73.37 -68.94
CA SER A 140 8.23 74.61 -68.43
C SER A 140 8.92 75.05 -67.14
N ALA A 141 9.47 76.27 -67.09
CA ALA A 141 10.12 76.85 -65.92
C ALA A 141 9.54 78.25 -65.64
N PHE A 142 8.79 78.43 -64.56
CA PHE A 142 8.06 79.68 -64.28
C PHE A 142 8.31 80.18 -62.84
N GLY A 143 8.67 81.44 -62.66
CA GLY A 143 8.91 82.06 -61.35
C GLY A 143 10.34 82.58 -61.20
N MET A 144 11.06 82.18 -60.14
CA MET A 144 12.42 82.65 -59.85
C MET A 144 13.40 81.47 -59.65
N GLY A 145 14.43 81.34 -60.49
CA GLY A 145 15.53 80.38 -60.28
C GLY A 145 15.19 78.92 -60.59
N ASN A 146 14.13 78.63 -61.35
CA ASN A 146 13.68 77.25 -61.58
C ASN A 146 14.38 76.60 -62.78
N GLU A 147 14.62 75.30 -62.72
CA GLU A 147 15.28 74.52 -63.77
C GLU A 147 14.43 73.30 -64.18
N ALA A 148 13.94 73.32 -65.41
CA ALA A 148 13.25 72.21 -66.07
C ALA A 148 14.10 71.69 -67.24
N THR A 149 15.05 70.80 -66.96
CA THR A 149 16.07 70.35 -67.93
C THR A 149 15.75 69.08 -68.69
N ALA A 150 14.75 68.32 -68.25
CA ALA A 150 14.34 67.09 -68.90
C ALA A 150 13.08 67.26 -69.75
N SER A 151 12.86 66.31 -70.68
CA SER A 151 11.68 66.30 -71.54
C SER A 151 10.40 66.25 -70.70
N GLN A 152 9.48 67.16 -70.99
CA GLN A 152 8.17 67.34 -70.35
C GLN A 152 8.26 67.62 -68.84
N ALA A 153 9.37 68.22 -68.40
CA ALA A 153 9.56 68.63 -67.02
C ALA A 153 8.92 70.01 -66.74
N SER A 154 8.36 70.16 -65.55
CA SER A 154 7.63 71.35 -65.12
C SER A 154 8.19 71.84 -63.78
N ALA A 155 8.75 73.04 -63.74
CA ALA A 155 9.29 73.67 -62.54
C ALA A 155 8.65 75.04 -62.32
N PHE A 156 7.88 75.22 -61.25
CA PHE A 156 7.10 76.44 -61.01
C PHE A 156 7.28 76.94 -59.58
N GLY A 157 7.63 78.23 -59.40
CA GLY A 157 7.78 78.88 -58.09
C GLY A 157 9.18 79.45 -57.87
N TYR A 158 9.85 79.11 -56.76
CA TYR A 158 11.18 79.61 -56.40
C TYR A 158 12.22 78.47 -56.31
N TRP A 159 13.28 78.49 -57.12
CA TRP A 159 14.42 77.55 -57.03
C TRP A 159 14.05 76.06 -57.11
N ASN A 160 13.08 75.70 -57.96
CA ASN A 160 12.71 74.29 -58.13
C ASN A 160 13.49 73.64 -59.29
N PHE A 161 13.83 72.37 -59.14
CA PHE A 161 14.61 71.58 -60.09
C PHE A 161 13.78 70.37 -60.56
N ALA A 162 13.24 70.43 -61.77
CA ALA A 162 12.60 69.32 -62.45
C ALA A 162 13.55 68.75 -63.52
N THR A 163 14.42 67.82 -63.10
CA THR A 163 15.50 67.28 -63.94
C THR A 163 15.22 65.86 -64.45
N GLY A 164 14.13 65.24 -64.00
CA GLY A 164 13.66 63.96 -64.52
C GLY A 164 12.64 64.08 -65.67
N ARG A 165 12.54 63.06 -66.53
CA ARG A 165 11.56 63.05 -67.63
C ARG A 165 10.14 63.00 -67.07
N TYR A 166 9.23 63.87 -67.51
CA TYR A 166 7.88 64.06 -66.91
C TYR A 166 7.89 64.53 -65.45
N ALA A 167 9.00 65.08 -64.95
CA ALA A 167 9.09 65.51 -63.57
C ALA A 167 8.32 66.82 -63.32
N SER A 168 7.76 66.96 -62.12
CA SER A 168 6.95 68.10 -61.71
C SER A 168 7.44 68.65 -60.38
N ALA A 169 8.00 69.85 -60.36
CA ALA A 169 8.49 70.54 -59.17
C ALA A 169 7.72 71.85 -58.97
N PHE A 170 6.90 71.96 -57.93
CA PHE A 170 6.03 73.13 -57.68
C PHE A 170 6.23 73.67 -56.26
N GLY A 171 6.47 74.98 -56.10
CA GLY A 171 6.62 75.62 -54.80
C GLY A 171 7.98 76.27 -54.62
N SER A 172 8.75 75.92 -53.58
CA SER A 172 10.06 76.51 -53.30
C SER A 172 11.13 75.46 -52.99
N ARG A 173 12.28 75.50 -53.67
CA ARG A 173 13.45 74.61 -53.43
C ARG A 173 13.16 73.12 -53.58
N ASN A 174 12.17 72.72 -54.38
CA ASN A 174 11.88 71.29 -54.58
C ASN A 174 12.72 70.69 -55.70
N GLU A 175 13.06 69.41 -55.59
CA GLU A 175 13.88 68.68 -56.55
C GLU A 175 13.15 67.41 -57.02
N ALA A 176 12.54 67.47 -58.20
CA ALA A 176 11.94 66.34 -58.89
C ALA A 176 12.95 65.77 -59.90
N LYS A 177 13.82 64.87 -59.41
CA LYS A 177 14.99 64.34 -60.14
C LYS A 177 14.68 63.11 -61.00
N GLY A 178 13.57 62.43 -60.73
CA GLY A 178 13.28 61.13 -61.29
C GLY A 178 12.29 61.13 -62.47
N THR A 179 12.23 60.02 -63.21
CA THR A 179 11.25 59.89 -64.29
C THR A 179 9.84 59.78 -63.71
N LYS A 180 8.94 60.70 -64.07
CA LYS A 180 7.58 60.88 -63.51
C LYS A 180 7.56 61.27 -62.02
N SER A 181 8.65 61.80 -61.47
CA SER A 181 8.66 62.26 -60.08
C SER A 181 7.87 63.54 -59.90
N THR A 182 7.20 63.69 -58.77
CA THR A 182 6.47 64.91 -58.39
C THR A 182 6.94 65.41 -57.04
N ALA A 183 7.40 66.66 -56.95
CA ALA A 183 7.83 67.32 -55.72
C ALA A 183 7.07 68.64 -55.55
N ILE A 184 6.24 68.77 -54.52
CA ILE A 184 5.35 69.93 -54.32
C ILE A 184 5.48 70.46 -52.90
N GLY A 185 5.75 71.75 -52.72
CA GLY A 185 5.82 72.41 -51.40
C GLY A 185 7.14 73.13 -51.15
N PHE A 186 7.85 72.81 -50.08
CA PHE A 186 9.15 73.42 -49.73
C PHE A 186 10.24 72.37 -49.45
N GLU A 187 11.38 72.46 -50.16
CA GLU A 187 12.57 71.59 -49.95
C GLU A 187 12.28 70.08 -50.06
N ASN A 188 11.32 69.66 -50.90
CA ASN A 188 11.05 68.24 -51.12
C ASN A 188 11.92 67.66 -52.23
N GLU A 189 12.40 66.43 -52.03
CA GLU A 189 13.16 65.66 -53.02
C GLU A 189 12.40 64.40 -53.44
N ALA A 190 12.19 64.24 -54.74
CA ALA A 190 11.54 63.08 -55.34
C ALA A 190 12.46 62.43 -56.39
N HIS A 191 12.88 61.20 -56.13
CA HIS A 191 13.74 60.39 -56.98
C HIS A 191 12.94 59.27 -57.68
N SER A 192 13.36 58.87 -58.88
CA SER A 192 12.64 57.89 -59.71
C SER A 192 11.17 58.28 -59.99
N ASN A 193 10.18 57.41 -59.82
CA ASN A 193 8.75 57.72 -60.02
C ASN A 193 8.02 58.11 -58.73
N ALA A 194 8.70 58.76 -57.78
CA ALA A 194 8.17 59.10 -56.46
C ALA A 194 7.30 60.38 -56.43
N THR A 195 6.40 60.45 -55.44
CA THR A 195 5.61 61.65 -55.14
C THR A 195 5.96 62.19 -53.74
N SER A 196 6.36 63.45 -53.65
CA SER A 196 6.81 64.10 -52.43
C SER A 196 6.08 65.43 -52.26
N VAL A 197 5.23 65.55 -51.24
CA VAL A 197 4.36 66.72 -51.05
C VAL A 197 4.46 67.23 -49.61
N GLY A 198 4.83 68.50 -49.43
CA GLY A 198 4.85 69.17 -48.12
C GLY A 198 6.17 69.89 -47.84
N TYR A 199 6.86 69.54 -46.76
CA TYR A 199 8.11 70.20 -46.32
C TYR A 199 9.23 69.17 -46.08
N LYS A 200 10.40 69.33 -46.71
CA LYS A 200 11.61 68.52 -46.46
C LYS A 200 11.45 67.00 -46.58
N ASN A 201 10.54 66.51 -47.43
CA ASN A 201 10.42 65.07 -47.62
C ASN A 201 11.44 64.54 -48.65
N LEU A 202 12.02 63.37 -48.40
CA LEU A 202 12.93 62.66 -49.30
C LEU A 202 12.31 61.32 -49.72
N VAL A 203 11.99 61.17 -50.99
CA VAL A 203 11.20 60.02 -51.49
C VAL A 203 11.87 59.38 -52.69
N TRP A 204 12.00 58.06 -52.68
CA TRP A 204 12.60 57.25 -53.75
C TRP A 204 11.61 56.20 -54.27
N GLY A 205 11.94 55.48 -55.34
CA GLY A 205 11.35 54.15 -55.64
C GLY A 205 9.82 54.02 -55.72
N GLY A 206 9.11 54.90 -56.43
CA GLY A 206 7.66 54.78 -56.64
C GLY A 206 6.80 54.97 -55.38
N ASN A 207 7.41 55.50 -54.32
CA ASN A 207 6.74 55.76 -53.05
C ASN A 207 6.08 57.14 -53.03
N ASN A 208 5.26 57.36 -52.01
CA ASN A 208 4.62 58.64 -51.74
C ASN A 208 4.95 59.13 -50.32
N ALA A 209 5.25 60.42 -50.17
CA ALA A 209 5.28 61.07 -48.88
C ALA A 209 4.46 62.36 -48.87
N PHE A 210 3.66 62.51 -47.82
CA PHE A 210 2.84 63.69 -47.59
C PHE A 210 3.10 64.22 -46.18
N GLY A 211 3.45 65.50 -46.04
CA GLY A 211 3.66 66.15 -44.76
C GLY A 211 5.10 66.66 -44.58
N ASN A 212 5.72 66.38 -43.44
CA ASN A 212 6.96 67.03 -43.02
C ASN A 212 8.10 66.01 -42.78
N SER A 213 9.28 66.24 -43.35
CA SER A 213 10.51 65.52 -43.02
C SER A 213 10.41 63.99 -43.09
N ASN A 214 9.57 63.47 -43.98
CA ASN A 214 9.46 62.03 -44.17
C ASN A 214 10.58 61.55 -45.11
N ILE A 215 11.17 60.41 -44.78
CA ILE A 215 12.19 59.75 -45.60
C ILE A 215 11.62 58.40 -46.02
N VAL A 216 11.39 58.19 -47.30
CA VAL A 216 10.74 56.97 -47.81
C VAL A 216 11.57 56.37 -48.95
N LYS A 217 12.29 55.28 -48.64
CA LYS A 217 13.26 54.64 -49.55
C LYS A 217 12.88 53.22 -50.01
N GLY A 218 11.69 52.71 -49.64
CA GLY A 218 11.21 51.37 -50.03
C GLY A 218 10.65 51.28 -51.45
N ILE A 219 9.66 50.39 -51.68
CA ILE A 219 8.89 50.30 -52.94
C ILE A 219 7.38 50.40 -52.64
N THR A 220 6.65 51.20 -53.43
CA THR A 220 5.18 51.38 -53.37
C THR A 220 4.62 51.63 -51.95
N SER A 221 5.39 52.30 -51.11
CA SER A 221 5.05 52.65 -49.74
C SER A 221 4.56 54.09 -49.66
N THR A 222 3.70 54.37 -48.68
CA THR A 222 3.14 55.70 -48.46
C THR A 222 3.34 56.11 -47.01
N ALA A 223 3.95 57.27 -46.79
CA ALA A 223 4.09 57.87 -45.47
C ALA A 223 3.36 59.22 -45.41
N ILE A 224 2.44 59.35 -44.46
CA ILE A 224 1.67 60.57 -44.22
C ILE A 224 1.91 61.03 -42.79
N GLY A 225 2.33 62.28 -42.63
CA GLY A 225 2.57 62.92 -41.34
C GLY A 225 3.99 63.47 -41.22
N SER A 226 4.63 63.30 -40.06
CA SER A 226 5.88 64.01 -39.75
C SER A 226 7.01 63.09 -39.30
N GLY A 227 8.18 63.17 -39.94
CA GLY A 227 9.39 62.49 -39.49
C GLY A 227 9.32 60.97 -39.59
N ASN A 228 8.48 60.43 -40.48
CA ASN A 228 8.44 58.98 -40.70
C ASN A 228 9.62 58.55 -41.57
N LYS A 229 10.22 57.42 -41.22
CA LYS A 229 11.36 56.83 -41.92
C LYS A 229 11.00 55.42 -42.37
N ILE A 230 11.06 55.18 -43.67
CA ILE A 230 11.03 53.84 -44.26
C ILE A 230 12.40 53.64 -44.91
N GLU A 231 13.22 52.79 -44.30
CA GLU A 231 14.51 52.41 -44.84
C GLU A 231 14.32 51.60 -46.13
N GLY A 232 15.21 51.83 -47.09
CA GLY A 232 15.29 51.05 -48.33
C GLY A 232 16.53 50.18 -48.29
N PRO A 233 16.57 49.06 -49.04
CA PRO A 233 17.78 48.26 -49.14
C PRO A 233 18.91 49.06 -49.80
N ASP A 234 20.16 48.76 -49.43
CA ASP A 234 21.36 49.37 -50.04
C ASP A 234 21.47 49.10 -51.55
N ASN A 235 20.74 48.10 -52.08
CA ASN A 235 20.69 47.75 -53.49
C ASN A 235 19.25 47.89 -54.06
N PRO A 236 19.01 48.81 -55.02
CA PRO A 236 17.70 49.05 -55.61
C PRO A 236 17.17 47.91 -56.51
N TYR A 237 17.95 46.85 -56.77
CA TYR A 237 17.57 45.70 -57.60
C TYR A 237 17.23 44.41 -56.83
N ASP A 238 17.21 44.43 -55.49
CA ASP A 238 16.81 43.26 -54.71
C ASP A 238 15.32 42.93 -54.96
N LEU A 239 14.94 41.64 -55.05
CA LEU A 239 13.57 41.20 -55.33
C LEU A 239 12.74 40.96 -54.06
N ASN A 240 13.38 41.02 -52.86
CA ASN A 240 12.72 40.91 -51.56
C ASN A 240 12.74 42.27 -50.82
N GLN A 241 12.19 43.31 -51.45
CA GLN A 241 12.21 44.66 -50.87
C GLN A 241 11.06 44.88 -49.91
N GLY A 242 11.29 45.78 -48.95
CA GLY A 242 10.27 46.38 -48.10
C GLY A 242 9.15 47.02 -48.94
N GLU A 243 8.01 46.34 -49.11
CA GLU A 243 6.94 46.72 -50.03
C GLU A 243 5.60 46.99 -49.34
N TYR A 244 4.82 47.92 -49.89
CA TYR A 244 3.42 48.20 -49.48
C TYR A 244 3.23 48.61 -48.02
N ASN A 245 4.19 49.33 -47.45
CA ASN A 245 4.03 49.88 -46.11
C ASN A 245 3.22 51.17 -46.17
N PHE A 246 2.20 51.26 -45.31
CA PHE A 246 1.39 52.46 -45.15
C PHE A 246 1.56 53.01 -43.75
N ILE A 247 1.93 54.28 -43.64
CA ILE A 247 2.09 54.98 -42.37
C ILE A 247 1.19 56.21 -42.35
N LEU A 248 0.41 56.34 -41.29
CA LEU A 248 -0.23 57.59 -40.90
C LEU A 248 0.16 57.92 -39.45
N GLY A 249 0.95 58.98 -39.28
CA GLY A 249 1.40 59.46 -37.98
C GLY A 249 2.79 60.07 -38.01
N SER A 250 3.51 60.03 -36.89
CA SER A 250 4.77 60.75 -36.72
C SER A 250 5.89 59.92 -36.09
N SER A 251 7.13 60.19 -36.48
CA SER A 251 8.34 59.59 -35.92
C SER A 251 8.36 58.05 -35.96
N ASN A 252 7.70 57.45 -36.95
CA ASN A 252 7.73 56.00 -37.13
C ASN A 252 8.98 55.59 -37.92
N VAL A 253 9.57 54.45 -37.57
CA VAL A 253 10.76 53.92 -38.24
C VAL A 253 10.48 52.50 -38.70
N ILE A 254 10.58 52.26 -39.99
CA ILE A 254 10.43 50.94 -40.61
C ILE A 254 11.78 50.54 -41.20
N ALA A 255 12.31 49.40 -40.75
CA ALA A 255 13.56 48.82 -41.24
C ALA A 255 13.43 48.32 -42.69
N ALA A 256 14.56 48.00 -43.31
CA ALA A 256 14.58 47.35 -44.62
C ALA A 256 13.95 45.94 -44.54
N HIS A 257 13.53 45.39 -45.69
CA HIS A 257 12.97 44.04 -45.79
C HIS A 257 11.71 43.78 -44.95
N THR A 258 10.82 44.77 -44.80
CA THR A 258 9.52 44.65 -44.10
C THR A 258 8.35 44.95 -45.04
N ASN A 259 7.33 44.10 -45.10
CA ASN A 259 6.30 44.16 -46.15
C ASN A 259 4.88 44.21 -45.58
N ASN A 260 3.99 44.91 -46.27
CA ASN A 260 2.55 44.94 -46.03
C ASN A 260 2.17 45.41 -44.62
N ASN A 261 2.94 46.32 -44.02
CA ASN A 261 2.64 46.85 -42.70
C ASN A 261 1.74 48.08 -42.80
N PHE A 262 0.73 48.13 -41.93
CA PHE A 262 -0.17 49.27 -41.81
C PHE A 262 0.00 49.89 -40.42
N ILE A 263 0.44 51.14 -40.35
CA ILE A 263 0.68 51.86 -39.11
C ILE A 263 -0.27 53.05 -39.02
N LEU A 264 -1.02 53.09 -37.93
CA LEU A 264 -1.79 54.26 -37.49
C LEU A 264 -1.35 54.63 -36.08
N GLY A 265 -0.28 55.44 -35.96
CA GLY A 265 0.36 55.70 -34.68
C GLY A 265 1.62 56.55 -34.79
N ASN A 266 2.19 56.90 -33.63
CA ASN A 266 3.44 57.65 -33.53
C ASN A 266 4.52 56.84 -32.81
N ARG A 267 5.80 57.07 -33.13
CA ARG A 267 6.95 56.41 -32.48
C ARG A 267 6.93 54.87 -32.55
N VAL A 268 6.33 54.32 -33.60
CA VAL A 268 6.36 52.88 -33.87
C VAL A 268 7.66 52.53 -34.58
N THR A 269 8.37 51.53 -34.06
CA THR A 269 9.54 50.94 -34.74
C THR A 269 9.20 49.54 -35.24
N ILE A 270 9.34 49.30 -36.53
CA ILE A 270 9.24 47.99 -37.16
C ILE A 270 10.65 47.51 -37.50
N GLY A 271 11.11 46.44 -36.85
CA GLY A 271 12.38 45.79 -37.14
C GLY A 271 12.31 44.87 -38.37
N GLU A 272 13.48 44.42 -38.84
CA GLU A 272 13.60 43.50 -39.98
C GLU A 272 12.76 42.22 -39.78
N GLY A 273 12.18 41.70 -40.87
CA GLY A 273 11.41 40.45 -40.85
C GLY A 273 9.98 40.55 -40.31
N ILE A 274 9.52 41.75 -39.94
CA ILE A 274 8.12 41.98 -39.56
C ILE A 274 7.31 42.34 -40.81
N HIS A 275 6.36 41.46 -41.14
CA HIS A 275 5.46 41.59 -42.27
C HIS A 275 4.00 41.51 -41.82
N LYS A 276 3.09 42.11 -42.61
CA LYS A 276 1.63 42.05 -42.40
C LYS A 276 1.19 42.53 -41.00
N ALA A 277 1.96 43.40 -40.36
CA ALA A 277 1.59 43.95 -39.07
C ALA A 277 0.59 45.10 -39.24
N VAL A 278 -0.47 45.10 -38.44
CA VAL A 278 -1.38 46.24 -38.30
C VAL A 278 -1.12 46.85 -36.93
N VAL A 279 -0.51 48.03 -36.89
CA VAL A 279 -0.12 48.69 -35.63
C VAL A 279 -1.00 49.90 -35.40
N LEU A 280 -1.75 49.88 -34.29
CA LEU A 280 -2.69 50.92 -33.91
C LEU A 280 -2.26 51.55 -32.59
N GLY A 281 -2.15 52.88 -32.57
CA GLY A 281 -1.79 53.67 -31.40
C GLY A 281 -0.28 54.00 -31.32
N SER A 282 0.03 55.09 -30.60
CA SER A 282 1.42 55.51 -30.35
C SER A 282 2.18 54.48 -29.52
N ASP A 283 3.48 54.36 -29.73
CA ASP A 283 4.37 53.51 -28.91
C ASP A 283 4.00 52.00 -28.91
N SER A 284 3.13 51.57 -29.83
CA SER A 284 2.76 50.17 -29.99
C SER A 284 3.90 49.37 -30.59
N THR A 285 4.09 48.13 -30.11
CA THR A 285 5.13 47.23 -30.61
C THR A 285 4.58 46.42 -31.78
N ALA A 286 5.24 46.48 -32.94
CA ALA A 286 4.83 45.70 -34.10
C ALA A 286 5.09 44.20 -33.88
N VAL A 287 4.15 43.37 -34.33
CA VAL A 287 4.24 41.91 -34.26
C VAL A 287 3.91 41.34 -35.64
N ASN A 288 4.76 40.42 -36.12
CA ASN A 288 4.62 39.81 -37.44
C ASN A 288 3.27 39.08 -37.57
N ASN A 289 2.52 39.34 -38.65
CA ASN A 289 1.20 38.76 -38.92
C ASN A 289 0.15 38.97 -37.80
N ALA A 290 0.15 40.14 -37.16
CA ALA A 290 -0.78 40.44 -36.06
C ALA A 290 -1.30 41.90 -36.08
N VAL A 291 -2.46 42.10 -35.43
CA VAL A 291 -2.96 43.43 -35.06
C VAL A 291 -2.43 43.76 -33.67
N SER A 292 -1.54 44.75 -33.57
CA SER A 292 -1.00 45.24 -32.31
C SER A 292 -1.64 46.58 -31.93
N VAL A 293 -2.19 46.64 -30.72
CA VAL A 293 -2.83 47.85 -30.16
C VAL A 293 -2.04 48.46 -28.99
N GLY A 294 -0.84 47.98 -28.69
CA GLY A 294 -0.03 48.44 -27.55
C GLY A 294 1.35 47.80 -27.47
N SER A 295 2.00 47.96 -26.32
CA SER A 295 3.31 47.37 -26.00
C SER A 295 3.25 46.57 -24.70
N ALA A 296 4.37 45.95 -24.32
CA ALA A 296 4.47 45.23 -23.05
C ALA A 296 4.23 46.14 -21.82
N THR A 297 4.59 47.42 -21.92
CA THR A 297 4.46 48.42 -20.85
C THR A 297 3.19 49.26 -20.97
N GLU A 298 2.66 49.44 -22.19
CA GLU A 298 1.44 50.21 -22.45
C GLU A 298 0.41 49.37 -23.20
N ARG A 299 -0.44 48.65 -22.45
CA ARG A 299 -1.54 47.86 -23.00
C ARG A 299 -2.81 48.70 -23.14
N ARG A 300 -3.56 48.50 -24.23
CA ARG A 300 -4.83 49.19 -24.48
C ARG A 300 -6.00 48.23 -24.37
N ARG A 301 -7.11 48.71 -23.80
CA ARG A 301 -8.37 47.96 -23.80
C ARG A 301 -9.01 48.06 -25.18
N ILE A 302 -9.42 46.92 -25.73
CA ILE A 302 -10.30 46.87 -26.90
C ILE A 302 -11.73 46.80 -26.36
N ALA A 303 -12.49 47.89 -26.50
CA ALA A 303 -13.86 47.97 -26.02
C ALA A 303 -14.85 47.57 -27.13
N ASN A 304 -16.07 47.17 -26.73
CA ASN A 304 -17.17 46.79 -27.63
C ASN A 304 -16.85 45.58 -28.54
N VAL A 305 -16.07 44.62 -28.03
CA VAL A 305 -15.86 43.32 -28.67
C VAL A 305 -17.03 42.42 -28.31
N ALA A 306 -17.72 41.88 -29.32
CA ALA A 306 -18.78 40.90 -29.11
C ALA A 306 -18.21 39.54 -28.69
N ASP A 307 -19.03 38.72 -28.05
CA ASP A 307 -18.64 37.36 -27.64
C ASP A 307 -18.25 36.53 -28.88
N GLY A 308 -17.07 35.93 -28.83
CA GLY A 308 -16.54 35.10 -29.91
C GLY A 308 -17.38 33.83 -30.11
N THR A 309 -17.62 33.47 -31.37
CA THR A 309 -18.46 32.32 -31.77
C THR A 309 -17.67 31.25 -32.52
N GLN A 310 -16.47 31.58 -33.01
CA GLN A 310 -15.54 30.69 -33.70
C GLN A 310 -14.19 30.67 -33.00
N ASP A 311 -13.38 29.63 -33.24
CA ASP A 311 -12.06 29.46 -32.62
C ASP A 311 -11.06 30.59 -32.92
N THR A 312 -11.32 31.38 -33.96
CA THR A 312 -10.48 32.52 -34.37
C THR A 312 -10.94 33.86 -33.82
N ASP A 313 -12.07 33.91 -33.10
CA ASP A 313 -12.60 35.15 -32.54
C ASP A 313 -11.89 35.52 -31.22
N ALA A 314 -11.83 36.81 -30.91
CA ALA A 314 -11.32 37.27 -29.62
C ALA A 314 -12.34 36.98 -28.51
N ALA A 315 -11.95 36.21 -27.49
CA ALA A 315 -12.80 35.96 -26.33
C ALA A 315 -12.99 37.22 -25.47
N THR A 316 -14.23 37.51 -25.06
CA THR A 316 -14.51 38.65 -24.16
C THR A 316 -14.25 38.27 -22.70
N VAL A 317 -14.02 39.29 -21.85
CA VAL A 317 -13.95 39.08 -20.39
C VAL A 317 -15.26 38.50 -19.85
N GLY A 318 -16.40 38.74 -20.51
CA GLY A 318 -17.69 38.13 -20.17
C GLY A 318 -17.68 36.61 -20.38
N GLN A 319 -17.22 36.15 -21.53
CA GLN A 319 -17.08 34.71 -21.82
C GLN A 319 -16.12 34.02 -20.85
N VAL A 320 -14.98 34.67 -20.55
CA VAL A 320 -14.01 34.13 -19.57
C VAL A 320 -14.60 34.11 -18.16
N LYS A 321 -15.34 35.15 -17.75
CA LYS A 321 -16.03 35.17 -16.45
C LYS A 321 -17.12 34.12 -16.37
N ASN A 322 -17.88 33.89 -17.45
CA ASN A 322 -18.89 32.83 -17.51
C ASN A 322 -18.24 31.44 -17.40
N LEU A 323 -17.09 31.22 -18.05
CA LEU A 323 -16.30 30.00 -17.93
C LEU A 323 -15.77 29.79 -16.50
N ILE A 324 -15.26 30.85 -15.87
CA ILE A 324 -14.77 30.80 -14.47
C ILE A 324 -15.94 30.59 -13.49
N ALA A 325 -17.08 31.24 -13.72
CA ALA A 325 -18.29 31.05 -12.92
C ALA A 325 -18.83 29.62 -13.03
N SER A 326 -18.77 29.00 -14.23
CA SER A 326 -19.06 27.57 -14.38
C SER A 326 -18.02 26.65 -13.72
N GLY A 327 -16.84 27.16 -13.38
CA GLY A 327 -15.79 26.43 -12.65
C GLY A 327 -15.92 26.44 -11.13
N THR A 328 -16.85 27.22 -10.54
CA THR A 328 -17.00 27.34 -9.07
C THR A 328 -18.43 27.25 -8.55
N GLY A 329 -19.36 26.63 -9.29
CA GLY A 329 -20.64 26.21 -8.71
C GLY A 329 -21.86 26.38 -9.61
N THR A 330 -22.63 25.30 -9.66
CA THR A 330 -24.06 25.24 -9.98
C THR A 330 -24.48 25.72 -11.38
N THR A 331 -24.29 24.87 -12.38
CA THR A 331 -25.21 24.83 -13.52
C THR A 331 -25.72 23.40 -13.65
N SER A 332 -26.96 23.17 -13.18
CA SER A 332 -27.80 22.01 -13.45
C SER A 332 -27.03 20.69 -13.60
N GLU A 333 -26.63 20.11 -12.45
CA GLU A 333 -26.07 18.76 -12.41
C GLU A 333 -27.04 17.80 -13.11
N SER A 334 -26.64 17.33 -14.29
CA SER A 334 -27.17 16.06 -14.77
C SER A 334 -26.81 15.05 -13.68
N GLU A 335 -27.78 14.31 -13.12
CA GLU A 335 -27.53 13.26 -12.11
C GLU A 335 -26.51 12.20 -12.58
N THR A 336 -26.10 12.25 -13.85
CA THR A 336 -25.17 11.35 -14.50
C THR A 336 -23.70 11.77 -14.44
N ASP A 337 -23.40 13.04 -14.13
CA ASP A 337 -22.02 13.54 -14.24
C ASP A 337 -21.28 13.43 -12.89
N PRO A 338 -20.04 12.91 -12.88
CA PRO A 338 -19.27 12.80 -11.65
C PRO A 338 -18.88 14.19 -11.13
N VAL A 339 -19.20 14.47 -9.87
CA VAL A 339 -18.87 15.74 -9.19
C VAL A 339 -17.87 15.52 -8.07
N PHE A 340 -17.07 16.53 -7.72
CA PHE A 340 -16.28 16.54 -6.48
C PHE A 340 -16.61 17.81 -5.71
N LYS A 341 -17.36 17.70 -4.61
CA LYS A 341 -17.95 18.82 -3.89
C LYS A 341 -18.09 18.55 -2.40
N LYS A 342 -18.38 19.61 -1.63
CA LYS A 342 -18.86 19.51 -0.25
C LYS A 342 -20.21 18.77 -0.23
N GLY A 343 -20.44 17.92 0.76
CA GLY A 343 -21.76 17.35 1.06
C GLY A 343 -22.69 18.36 1.76
N GLU A 344 -23.77 17.88 2.38
CA GLU A 344 -24.82 18.75 2.96
C GLU A 344 -24.40 19.41 4.29
N SER A 345 -23.45 18.81 5.03
CA SER A 345 -22.96 19.31 6.33
C SER A 345 -21.48 19.71 6.29
N ASP A 346 -20.98 20.32 7.36
CA ASP A 346 -19.58 20.75 7.46
C ASP A 346 -18.61 19.57 7.45
N TYR A 347 -17.49 19.75 6.74
CA TYR A 347 -16.45 18.74 6.53
C TYR A 347 -16.92 17.45 5.82
N SER A 348 -18.14 17.44 5.25
CA SER A 348 -18.63 16.32 4.45
C SER A 348 -18.14 16.38 3.00
N ILE A 349 -17.89 15.22 2.39
CA ILE A 349 -17.29 15.11 1.04
C ILE A 349 -18.16 14.22 0.15
N VAL A 350 -18.49 14.71 -1.04
CA VAL A 350 -19.18 13.97 -2.10
C VAL A 350 -18.27 13.93 -3.33
N ALA A 351 -17.97 12.73 -3.83
CA ALA A 351 -17.13 12.55 -5.00
C ALA A 351 -17.65 11.43 -5.91
N GLY A 352 -18.09 11.75 -7.13
CA GLY A 352 -18.65 10.83 -8.11
C GLY A 352 -20.12 11.13 -8.42
N ILE A 353 -20.89 10.11 -8.80
CA ILE A 353 -22.24 10.24 -9.38
C ILE A 353 -23.29 9.87 -8.33
N ASN A 354 -24.33 10.70 -8.15
CA ASN A 354 -25.45 10.43 -7.24
C ASN A 354 -25.06 9.95 -5.83
N ASN A 355 -23.96 10.48 -5.27
CA ASN A 355 -23.54 10.19 -3.90
C ASN A 355 -24.13 11.22 -2.94
N LYS A 356 -24.48 10.77 -1.74
CA LYS A 356 -25.08 11.58 -0.68
C LYS A 356 -24.25 11.48 0.60
N ALA A 357 -23.68 12.60 1.03
CA ALA A 357 -23.01 12.74 2.33
C ALA A 357 -23.70 13.86 3.13
N THR A 358 -24.44 13.54 4.19
CA THR A 358 -25.37 14.50 4.82
C THR A 358 -24.98 15.06 6.18
N ASP A 359 -24.09 14.40 6.92
CA ASP A 359 -23.76 14.80 8.30
C ASP A 359 -22.28 15.15 8.49
N TRP A 360 -21.91 15.60 9.69
CA TRP A 360 -20.56 16.05 10.04
C TRP A 360 -19.52 14.98 9.71
N GLN A 361 -18.47 15.39 8.99
CA GLN A 361 -17.38 14.50 8.53
C GLN A 361 -17.82 13.25 7.76
N SER A 362 -19.05 13.20 7.23
CA SER A 362 -19.51 12.09 6.39
C SER A 362 -18.85 12.13 5.01
N SER A 363 -18.61 10.96 4.41
CA SER A 363 -17.93 10.89 3.12
C SER A 363 -18.51 9.84 2.18
N ALA A 364 -18.83 10.25 0.95
CA ALA A 364 -19.44 9.39 -0.07
C ALA A 364 -18.69 9.49 -1.40
N PHE A 365 -18.14 8.36 -1.86
CA PHE A 365 -17.26 8.29 -3.04
C PHE A 365 -17.69 7.17 -4.02
N GLY A 366 -17.78 7.46 -5.32
CA GLY A 366 -18.15 6.46 -6.35
C GLY A 366 -19.51 6.74 -6.99
N HIS A 367 -20.44 5.79 -6.99
CA HIS A 367 -21.78 5.94 -7.57
C HIS A 367 -22.88 5.43 -6.63
N ASP A 368 -23.98 6.17 -6.45
CA ASP A 368 -25.15 5.82 -5.60
C ASP A 368 -24.82 5.53 -4.12
N ASN A 369 -23.74 6.09 -3.56
CA ASN A 369 -23.40 5.83 -2.15
C ASN A 369 -24.06 6.83 -1.21
N GLU A 370 -24.53 6.36 -0.07
CA GLU A 370 -25.17 7.16 0.97
C GLU A 370 -24.40 7.04 2.29
N ALA A 371 -23.84 8.15 2.78
CA ALA A 371 -23.18 8.29 4.08
C ALA A 371 -23.93 9.36 4.88
N THR A 372 -24.88 8.95 5.72
CA THR A 372 -25.93 9.86 6.21
C THR A 372 -25.78 10.34 7.65
N ASN A 373 -24.83 9.80 8.41
CA ASN A 373 -24.62 10.12 9.83
C ASN A 373 -23.17 10.53 10.15
N ASP A 374 -22.93 10.95 11.40
CA ASP A 374 -21.65 11.49 11.86
C ASP A 374 -20.49 10.51 11.57
N HIS A 375 -19.39 10.99 11.00
CA HIS A 375 -18.20 10.20 10.64
C HIS A 375 -18.49 8.97 9.73
N SER A 376 -19.66 8.89 9.10
CA SER A 376 -20.01 7.77 8.23
C SER A 376 -19.25 7.81 6.90
N SER A 377 -18.89 6.66 6.36
CA SER A 377 -18.13 6.56 5.10
C SER A 377 -18.72 5.51 4.16
N ALA A 378 -19.08 5.90 2.95
CA ALA A 378 -19.60 5.02 1.92
C ALA A 378 -18.78 5.14 0.61
N PHE A 379 -18.22 4.04 0.12
CA PHE A 379 -17.32 4.07 -1.05
C PHE A 379 -17.58 2.91 -2.01
N GLY A 380 -17.73 3.20 -3.31
CA GLY A 380 -17.89 2.22 -4.38
C GLY A 380 -19.20 2.38 -5.13
N PHE A 381 -20.05 1.35 -5.18
CA PHE A 381 -21.35 1.38 -5.86
C PHE A 381 -22.49 1.02 -4.90
N LYS A 382 -23.47 1.91 -4.74
CA LYS A 382 -24.71 1.63 -4.01
C LYS A 382 -24.53 1.21 -2.54
N ASN A 383 -23.52 1.74 -1.86
CA ASN A 383 -23.31 1.43 -0.43
C ASN A 383 -24.06 2.40 0.47
N THR A 384 -24.52 1.93 1.62
CA THR A 384 -25.28 2.71 2.59
C THR A 384 -24.63 2.62 3.97
N ALA A 385 -24.15 3.75 4.49
CA ALA A 385 -23.57 3.94 5.82
C ALA A 385 -24.46 4.91 6.62
N GLU A 386 -25.37 4.34 7.41
CA GLU A 386 -26.42 5.05 8.17
C GLU A 386 -26.14 5.08 9.68
N GLY A 387 -25.01 4.58 10.16
CA GLY A 387 -24.63 4.67 11.58
C GLY A 387 -23.57 5.73 11.83
N ASP A 388 -23.53 6.30 13.03
CA ASP A 388 -22.38 7.11 13.46
C ASP A 388 -21.11 6.25 13.41
N TYR A 389 -20.01 6.77 12.86
CA TYR A 389 -18.76 6.03 12.65
C TYR A 389 -18.92 4.75 11.80
N SER A 390 -20.00 4.63 11.02
CA SER A 390 -20.23 3.45 10.18
C SER A 390 -19.43 3.50 8.88
N SER A 391 -19.10 2.34 8.32
CA SER A 391 -18.32 2.22 7.09
C SER A 391 -18.94 1.19 6.15
N ALA A 392 -19.23 1.58 4.90
CA ALA A 392 -19.76 0.72 3.87
C ALA A 392 -18.92 0.83 2.58
N PHE A 393 -18.20 -0.23 2.18
CA PHE A 393 -17.23 -0.16 1.09
C PHE A 393 -17.37 -1.32 0.10
N GLY A 394 -17.41 -1.05 -1.20
CA GLY A 394 -17.54 -2.05 -2.26
C GLY A 394 -18.84 -1.89 -3.05
N ASN A 395 -19.70 -2.90 -3.10
CA ASN A 395 -20.95 -2.88 -3.86
C ASN A 395 -22.16 -3.31 -3.01
N THR A 396 -23.19 -2.48 -2.92
CA THR A 396 -24.47 -2.81 -2.26
C THR A 396 -24.30 -3.24 -0.79
N ASN A 397 -23.33 -2.67 -0.06
CA ASN A 397 -23.16 -2.95 1.37
C ASN A 397 -23.98 -1.99 2.22
N THR A 398 -24.46 -2.46 3.38
CA THR A 398 -25.29 -1.68 4.29
C THR A 398 -24.76 -1.77 5.72
N ALA A 399 -24.41 -0.63 6.32
CA ALA A 399 -23.96 -0.49 7.71
C ALA A 399 -24.89 0.49 8.45
N THR A 400 -25.81 0.01 9.29
CA THR A 400 -26.97 0.82 9.75
C THR A 400 -26.88 1.38 11.17
N LYS A 401 -25.86 1.02 11.96
CA LYS A 401 -25.76 1.39 13.38
C LYS A 401 -24.36 1.84 13.78
N HIS A 402 -24.24 2.40 14.99
CA HIS A 402 -23.00 2.95 15.51
C HIS A 402 -21.83 1.97 15.35
N ALA A 403 -20.72 2.45 14.77
CA ALA A 403 -19.49 1.70 14.51
C ALA A 403 -19.69 0.38 13.73
N SER A 404 -20.77 0.28 12.93
CA SER A 404 -20.99 -0.89 12.06
C SER A 404 -20.14 -0.80 10.78
N SER A 405 -19.63 -1.94 10.31
CA SER A 405 -18.73 -2.01 9.16
C SER A 405 -19.16 -3.09 8.18
N ALA A 406 -19.41 -2.71 6.92
CA ALA A 406 -19.79 -3.62 5.84
C ALA A 406 -18.86 -3.45 4.63
N PHE A 407 -18.17 -4.51 4.19
CA PHE A 407 -17.16 -4.41 3.13
C PHE A 407 -17.23 -5.58 2.15
N GLY A 408 -17.24 -5.31 0.85
CA GLY A 408 -17.26 -6.31 -0.21
C GLY A 408 -18.51 -6.19 -1.09
N TYR A 409 -19.32 -7.24 -1.21
CA TYR A 409 -20.55 -7.25 -2.02
C TYR A 409 -21.76 -7.68 -1.18
N GLY A 410 -22.81 -6.85 -1.10
CA GLY A 410 -24.10 -7.25 -0.54
C GLY A 410 -24.11 -7.52 0.97
N ASN A 411 -23.11 -7.05 1.73
CA ASN A 411 -23.02 -7.33 3.17
C ASN A 411 -23.92 -6.40 3.99
N LYS A 412 -24.44 -6.90 5.11
CA LYS A 412 -25.35 -6.20 6.02
C LYS A 412 -24.83 -6.23 7.45
N ALA A 413 -24.32 -5.11 7.95
CA ALA A 413 -23.95 -4.88 9.34
C ALA A 413 -25.03 -4.03 10.03
N GLN A 414 -25.94 -4.68 10.77
CA GLN A 414 -27.24 -4.09 11.15
C GLN A 414 -27.34 -3.62 12.61
N LYS A 415 -26.32 -3.87 13.42
CA LYS A 415 -26.30 -3.56 14.87
C LYS A 415 -25.02 -2.84 15.28
N GLU A 416 -25.01 -2.32 16.50
CA GLU A 416 -23.85 -1.64 17.07
C GLU A 416 -22.61 -2.53 17.07
N ASN A 417 -21.48 -1.97 16.62
CA ASN A 417 -20.19 -2.66 16.51
C ASN A 417 -20.25 -3.97 15.67
N SER A 418 -21.25 -4.11 14.78
CA SER A 418 -21.35 -5.29 13.92
C SER A 418 -20.43 -5.16 12.70
N SER A 419 -19.84 -6.28 12.27
CA SER A 419 -18.91 -6.32 11.13
C SER A 419 -19.31 -7.41 10.13
N ALA A 420 -19.51 -7.04 8.86
CA ALA A 420 -19.87 -7.96 7.78
C ALA A 420 -18.91 -7.79 6.59
N PHE A 421 -18.09 -8.79 6.27
CA PHE A 421 -17.02 -8.66 5.28
C PHE A 421 -17.00 -9.84 4.29
N GLY A 422 -16.97 -9.55 2.99
CA GLY A 422 -16.96 -10.56 1.93
C GLY A 422 -18.16 -10.46 0.99
N PHE A 423 -18.92 -11.54 0.83
CA PHE A 423 -20.07 -11.62 -0.08
C PHE A 423 -21.34 -12.06 0.65
N GLU A 424 -22.38 -11.21 0.65
CA GLU A 424 -23.71 -11.48 1.19
C GLU A 424 -23.74 -11.93 2.66
N ASN A 425 -22.81 -11.44 3.51
CA ASN A 425 -22.83 -11.74 4.94
C ASN A 425 -23.80 -10.83 5.69
N THR A 426 -24.41 -11.34 6.76
CA THR A 426 -25.32 -10.60 7.65
C THR A 426 -24.83 -10.68 9.09
N ALA A 427 -24.41 -9.55 9.65
CA ALA A 427 -24.09 -9.39 11.07
C ALA A 427 -25.23 -8.59 11.72
N SER A 428 -26.17 -9.29 12.36
CA SER A 428 -27.41 -8.73 12.92
C SER A 428 -27.50 -8.79 14.44
N GLY A 429 -26.44 -9.26 15.12
CA GLY A 429 -26.25 -9.16 16.57
C GLY A 429 -25.36 -7.98 16.99
N ILE A 430 -25.52 -7.49 18.22
CA ILE A 430 -24.62 -6.47 18.80
C ILE A 430 -23.22 -7.07 18.98
N ASN A 431 -22.16 -6.37 18.58
CA ASN A 431 -20.78 -6.87 18.55
C ASN A 431 -20.61 -8.17 17.73
N SER A 432 -21.49 -8.44 16.76
CA SER A 432 -21.40 -9.64 15.93
C SER A 432 -20.44 -9.48 14.74
N SER A 433 -19.88 -10.58 14.26
CA SER A 433 -18.97 -10.60 13.11
C SER A 433 -19.32 -11.70 12.11
N ALA A 434 -19.51 -11.36 10.84
CA ALA A 434 -19.78 -12.30 9.76
C ALA A 434 -18.78 -12.10 8.61
N PHE A 435 -17.96 -13.12 8.30
CA PHE A 435 -16.86 -13.01 7.33
C PHE A 435 -16.86 -14.17 6.33
N GLY A 436 -16.83 -13.87 5.04
CA GLY A 436 -16.72 -14.87 3.96
C GLY A 436 -17.89 -14.81 2.98
N TYR A 437 -18.63 -15.90 2.78
CA TYR A 437 -19.76 -15.99 1.86
C TYR A 437 -21.04 -16.43 2.58
N LYS A 438 -22.10 -15.63 2.52
CA LYS A 438 -23.44 -15.95 3.06
C LYS A 438 -23.47 -16.36 4.53
N ASN A 439 -22.60 -15.83 5.38
CA ASN A 439 -22.65 -16.13 6.81
C ASN A 439 -23.65 -15.21 7.53
N THR A 440 -24.27 -15.74 8.58
CA THR A 440 -25.21 -15.02 9.43
C THR A 440 -24.74 -15.09 10.88
N ALA A 441 -24.42 -13.94 11.48
CA ALA A 441 -24.09 -13.80 12.89
C ALA A 441 -25.19 -12.98 13.56
N SER A 442 -26.19 -13.66 14.14
CA SER A 442 -27.42 -13.04 14.66
C SER A 442 -27.42 -12.89 16.19
N GLY A 443 -26.65 -13.72 16.90
CA GLY A 443 -26.48 -13.62 18.34
C GLY A 443 -25.61 -12.43 18.78
N LYS A 444 -25.80 -11.96 20.01
CA LYS A 444 -24.91 -10.93 20.61
C LYS A 444 -23.51 -11.51 20.81
N ARG A 445 -22.46 -10.76 20.45
CA ARG A 445 -21.05 -11.20 20.46
C ARG A 445 -20.80 -12.49 19.67
N SER A 446 -21.66 -12.80 18.70
CA SER A 446 -21.53 -14.00 17.87
C SER A 446 -20.56 -13.80 16.70
N ALA A 447 -20.02 -14.90 16.17
CA ALA A 447 -19.08 -14.87 15.06
C ALA A 447 -19.32 -16.02 14.08
N ALA A 448 -19.52 -15.68 12.80
CA ALA A 448 -19.72 -16.64 11.71
C ALA A 448 -18.67 -16.44 10.60
N PHE A 449 -17.82 -17.44 10.37
CA PHE A 449 -16.67 -17.34 9.46
C PHE A 449 -16.63 -18.51 8.46
N GLY A 450 -16.57 -18.19 7.16
CA GLY A 450 -16.44 -19.18 6.08
C GLY A 450 -17.59 -19.11 5.07
N ASN A 451 -18.34 -20.20 4.88
CA ASN A 451 -19.39 -20.30 3.87
C ASN A 451 -20.72 -20.79 4.48
N SER A 452 -21.77 -19.96 4.44
CA SER A 452 -23.11 -20.33 4.90
C SER A 452 -23.16 -20.84 6.34
N ASN A 453 -22.41 -20.22 7.26
CA ASN A 453 -22.51 -20.52 8.69
C ASN A 453 -23.52 -19.61 9.39
N GLU A 454 -24.15 -20.14 10.44
CA GLU A 454 -25.15 -19.48 11.28
C GLU A 454 -24.70 -19.49 12.73
N ALA A 455 -24.40 -18.32 13.30
CA ALA A 455 -24.10 -18.13 14.72
C ALA A 455 -25.27 -17.39 15.38
N ASP A 456 -26.25 -18.16 15.88
CA ASP A 456 -27.53 -17.63 16.37
C ASP A 456 -27.52 -17.32 17.87
N GLY A 457 -26.76 -18.08 18.65
CA GLY A 457 -26.70 -17.91 20.11
C GLY A 457 -25.85 -16.70 20.55
N GLU A 458 -26.13 -16.18 21.75
CA GLU A 458 -25.22 -15.23 22.39
C GLU A 458 -23.86 -15.89 22.67
N ASP A 459 -22.75 -15.19 22.41
CA ASP A 459 -21.38 -15.72 22.50
C ASP A 459 -21.16 -17.00 21.66
N SER A 460 -21.90 -17.18 20.56
CA SER A 460 -21.78 -18.36 19.70
C SER A 460 -20.78 -18.17 18.56
N PHE A 461 -20.13 -19.27 18.15
CA PHE A 461 -19.12 -19.27 17.10
C PHE A 461 -19.36 -20.37 16.08
N ALA A 462 -19.51 -20.01 14.80
CA ALA A 462 -19.68 -20.96 13.71
C ALA A 462 -18.58 -20.76 12.64
N PHE A 463 -17.76 -21.79 12.40
CA PHE A 463 -16.59 -21.71 11.52
C PHE A 463 -16.54 -22.86 10.52
N GLY A 464 -16.33 -22.57 9.23
CA GLY A 464 -16.20 -23.57 8.16
C GLY A 464 -17.29 -23.45 7.11
N ARG A 465 -18.04 -24.52 6.84
CA ARG A 465 -19.15 -24.49 5.86
C ARG A 465 -20.44 -25.12 6.39
N GLY A 466 -21.54 -24.36 6.36
CA GLY A 466 -22.87 -24.87 6.70
C GLY A 466 -23.11 -25.16 8.18
N ASN A 467 -22.26 -24.66 9.08
CA ASN A 467 -22.40 -24.94 10.52
C ASN A 467 -23.42 -24.02 11.18
N ARG A 468 -24.09 -24.52 12.22
CA ARG A 468 -25.04 -23.78 13.04
C ARG A 468 -24.65 -23.86 14.52
N ALA A 469 -24.26 -22.74 15.09
CA ALA A 469 -24.06 -22.54 16.53
C ALA A 469 -25.31 -21.85 17.11
N GLY A 470 -26.31 -22.66 17.46
CA GLY A 470 -27.66 -22.24 17.83
C GLY A 470 -27.84 -21.86 19.29
N GLY A 471 -27.06 -22.45 20.20
CA GLY A 471 -27.18 -22.22 21.63
C GLY A 471 -26.29 -21.08 22.15
N THR A 472 -26.61 -20.53 23.32
CA THR A 472 -25.73 -19.59 24.01
C THR A 472 -24.40 -20.26 24.39
N ASN A 473 -23.28 -19.56 24.17
CA ASN A 473 -21.91 -20.07 24.32
C ASN A 473 -21.63 -21.33 23.48
N SER A 474 -22.36 -21.56 22.38
CA SER A 474 -22.17 -22.73 21.53
C SER A 474 -21.05 -22.55 20.50
N PHE A 475 -20.40 -23.65 20.13
CA PHE A 475 -19.29 -23.67 19.18
C PHE A 475 -19.50 -24.74 18.10
N ALA A 476 -19.50 -24.36 16.83
CA ALA A 476 -19.66 -25.28 15.70
C ALA A 476 -18.54 -25.09 14.67
N PHE A 477 -17.73 -26.12 14.43
CA PHE A 477 -16.55 -26.05 13.57
C PHE A 477 -16.49 -27.21 12.56
N GLY A 478 -16.33 -26.90 11.28
CA GLY A 478 -16.12 -27.88 10.21
C GLY A 478 -17.18 -27.83 9.11
N TYR A 479 -17.88 -28.93 8.83
CA TYR A 479 -18.90 -29.02 7.79
C TYR A 479 -20.25 -29.51 8.33
N VAL A 480 -21.30 -28.67 8.25
CA VAL A 480 -22.70 -29.01 8.56
C VAL A 480 -22.92 -29.48 10.01
N ASN A 481 -22.14 -28.95 10.97
CA ASN A 481 -22.35 -29.25 12.38
C ASN A 481 -23.48 -28.40 12.99
N LYS A 482 -24.17 -28.93 14.01
CA LYS A 482 -25.22 -28.25 14.75
C LYS A 482 -24.93 -28.33 16.25
N ALA A 483 -24.72 -27.19 16.89
CA ALA A 483 -24.55 -27.04 18.33
C ALA A 483 -25.73 -26.21 18.87
N ASN A 484 -26.83 -26.86 19.23
CA ASN A 484 -28.13 -26.19 19.43
C ASN A 484 -28.39 -25.69 20.86
N SER A 485 -27.62 -26.18 21.84
CA SER A 485 -27.91 -25.99 23.28
C SER A 485 -26.83 -25.18 24.01
N PHE A 486 -27.11 -24.81 25.26
CA PHE A 486 -26.20 -24.00 26.08
C PHE A 486 -24.84 -24.69 26.26
N ASN A 487 -23.74 -23.97 26.09
CA ASN A 487 -22.36 -24.49 26.19
C ASN A 487 -22.08 -25.72 25.29
N SER A 488 -22.85 -25.92 24.21
CA SER A 488 -22.67 -27.08 23.33
C SER A 488 -21.52 -26.90 22.34
N SER A 489 -20.79 -27.98 22.04
CA SER A 489 -19.65 -27.94 21.11
C SER A 489 -19.69 -29.04 20.06
N ALA A 490 -19.68 -28.69 18.78
CA ALA A 490 -19.72 -29.64 17.65
C ALA A 490 -18.54 -29.42 16.70
N PHE A 491 -17.71 -30.44 16.50
CA PHE A 491 -16.50 -30.37 15.66
C PHE A 491 -16.43 -31.52 14.63
N GLY A 492 -16.17 -31.21 13.37
CA GLY A 492 -15.94 -32.18 12.31
C GLY A 492 -17.00 -32.12 11.22
N ILE A 493 -17.68 -33.21 10.92
CA ILE A 493 -18.65 -33.31 9.83
C ILE A 493 -19.99 -33.81 10.36
N ASN A 494 -21.05 -33.02 10.17
CA ASN A 494 -22.44 -33.43 10.36
C ASN A 494 -22.78 -33.90 11.78
N ASN A 495 -22.11 -33.37 12.81
CA ASN A 495 -22.43 -33.69 14.20
C ASN A 495 -23.61 -32.84 14.70
N THR A 496 -24.44 -33.41 15.59
CA THR A 496 -25.56 -32.72 16.24
C THR A 496 -25.41 -32.80 17.75
N VAL A 497 -25.48 -31.65 18.42
CA VAL A 497 -25.40 -31.53 19.87
C VAL A 497 -26.61 -30.77 20.37
N ASP A 498 -27.46 -31.48 21.12
CA ASP A 498 -28.72 -30.97 21.67
C ASP A 498 -28.73 -30.98 23.21
N GLY A 499 -27.73 -31.59 23.86
CA GLY A 499 -27.57 -31.54 25.32
C GLY A 499 -26.86 -30.27 25.80
N ASN A 500 -27.17 -29.81 27.01
CA ASN A 500 -26.46 -28.70 27.65
C ASN A 500 -25.05 -29.13 28.07
N SER A 501 -24.05 -28.27 27.84
CA SER A 501 -22.63 -28.58 28.07
C SER A 501 -22.16 -29.89 27.41
N ALA A 502 -22.86 -30.34 26.36
CA ALA A 502 -22.53 -31.54 25.63
C ALA A 502 -21.54 -31.26 24.49
N SER A 503 -20.80 -32.28 24.07
CA SER A 503 -19.80 -32.16 23.01
C SER A 503 -19.85 -33.34 22.03
N ALA A 504 -19.73 -33.04 20.73
CA ALA A 504 -19.59 -34.05 19.69
C ALA A 504 -18.41 -33.75 18.75
N PHE A 505 -17.57 -34.75 18.51
CA PHE A 505 -16.37 -34.63 17.68
C PHE A 505 -16.25 -35.79 16.68
N GLY A 506 -16.08 -35.48 15.39
CA GLY A 506 -15.82 -36.47 14.34
C GLY A 506 -16.88 -36.43 13.24
N TYR A 507 -17.42 -37.59 12.85
CA TYR A 507 -18.40 -37.71 11.76
C TYR A 507 -19.75 -38.21 12.27
N LYS A 508 -20.79 -37.41 12.04
CA LYS A 508 -22.20 -37.79 12.21
C LYS A 508 -22.51 -38.32 13.61
N ASN A 509 -21.95 -37.71 14.65
CA ASN A 509 -22.24 -38.07 16.03
C ASN A 509 -23.45 -37.26 16.56
N SER A 510 -24.14 -37.82 17.54
CA SER A 510 -25.29 -37.22 18.23
C SER A 510 -25.06 -37.19 19.73
N ALA A 511 -25.07 -36.01 20.35
CA ALA A 511 -24.94 -35.83 21.80
C ALA A 511 -26.16 -35.05 22.33
N SER A 512 -27.16 -35.78 22.84
CA SER A 512 -28.45 -35.21 23.24
C SER A 512 -28.69 -35.18 24.75
N GLY A 513 -27.89 -35.91 25.53
CA GLY A 513 -27.94 -35.85 27.00
C GLY A 513 -27.10 -34.69 27.54
N ASP A 514 -27.47 -34.17 28.70
CA ASP A 514 -26.73 -33.10 29.36
C ASP A 514 -25.35 -33.59 29.85
N SER A 515 -24.35 -32.73 29.73
CA SER A 515 -22.95 -33.01 30.07
C SER A 515 -22.38 -34.26 29.38
N THR A 516 -22.77 -34.52 28.12
CA THR A 516 -22.34 -35.71 27.36
C THR A 516 -21.14 -35.46 26.45
N SER A 517 -20.43 -36.53 26.12
CA SER A 517 -19.30 -36.50 25.16
C SER A 517 -19.42 -37.61 24.11
N ALA A 518 -19.62 -37.27 22.84
CA ALA A 518 -19.68 -38.22 21.72
C ALA A 518 -18.50 -38.02 20.75
N PHE A 519 -17.52 -38.91 20.80
CA PHE A 519 -16.30 -38.83 19.98
C PHE A 519 -16.20 -40.01 19.00
N GLY A 520 -16.04 -39.72 17.71
CA GLY A 520 -15.71 -40.70 16.68
C GLY A 520 -16.62 -40.68 15.46
N TYR A 521 -17.17 -41.84 15.07
CA TYR A 521 -17.91 -42.02 13.82
C TYR A 521 -19.29 -42.65 14.09
N GLU A 522 -20.38 -41.92 13.81
CA GLU A 522 -21.77 -42.37 13.94
C GLU A 522 -22.18 -42.83 15.35
N VAL A 523 -21.61 -42.20 16.38
CA VAL A 523 -21.89 -42.49 17.79
C VAL A 523 -23.09 -41.66 18.29
N SER A 524 -23.90 -42.22 19.19
CA SER A 524 -25.03 -41.53 19.82
C SER A 524 -24.98 -41.68 21.34
N VAL A 525 -24.98 -40.56 22.06
CA VAL A 525 -24.99 -40.49 23.53
C VAL A 525 -26.17 -39.64 23.98
N SER A 526 -27.05 -40.22 24.78
CA SER A 526 -28.25 -39.56 25.30
C SER A 526 -28.42 -39.66 26.82
N GLY A 527 -27.68 -40.55 27.50
CA GLY A 527 -27.67 -40.59 28.96
C GLY A 527 -26.95 -39.37 29.54
N GLU A 528 -27.45 -38.80 30.64
CA GLU A 528 -26.83 -37.66 31.31
C GLU A 528 -25.42 -38.02 31.84
N GLY A 529 -24.46 -37.10 31.77
CA GLY A 529 -23.10 -37.30 32.29
C GLY A 529 -22.31 -38.43 31.60
N SER A 530 -22.76 -38.84 30.41
CA SER A 530 -22.29 -40.06 29.74
C SER A 530 -21.37 -39.76 28.56
N GLY A 531 -20.58 -40.75 28.16
CA GLY A 531 -19.58 -40.59 27.12
C GLY A 531 -19.42 -41.79 26.21
N ALA A 532 -18.99 -41.54 24.98
CA ALA A 532 -18.62 -42.59 24.05
C ALA A 532 -17.45 -42.16 23.16
N PHE A 533 -16.47 -43.05 23.03
CA PHE A 533 -15.32 -42.90 22.14
C PHE A 533 -15.21 -44.12 21.21
N GLY A 534 -15.51 -43.95 19.92
CA GLY A 534 -15.34 -45.03 18.96
C GLY A 534 -16.26 -44.95 17.73
N ARG A 535 -16.78 -46.10 17.31
CA ARG A 535 -17.54 -46.24 16.05
C ARG A 535 -18.91 -46.84 16.30
N GLY A 536 -19.96 -46.12 15.92
CA GLY A 536 -21.33 -46.63 15.87
C GLY A 536 -21.74 -47.04 14.47
N ARG A 537 -23.06 -46.99 14.22
CA ARG A 537 -23.67 -47.25 12.91
C ARG A 537 -24.92 -46.41 12.78
N TYR A 538 -25.01 -45.63 11.71
CA TYR A 538 -26.18 -44.85 11.35
C TYR A 538 -26.94 -45.51 10.20
N ASN A 539 -28.25 -45.69 10.38
CA ASN A 539 -29.18 -46.14 9.36
C ASN A 539 -30.15 -45.01 9.02
N PHE A 540 -30.38 -44.73 7.74
CA PHE A 540 -31.27 -43.64 7.31
C PHE A 540 -32.73 -43.81 7.75
N SER A 541 -33.20 -45.04 7.94
CA SER A 541 -34.57 -45.35 8.37
C SER A 541 -34.71 -45.49 9.89
N GLN A 542 -33.65 -45.90 10.60
CA GLN A 542 -33.70 -46.23 12.04
C GLN A 542 -32.85 -45.30 12.92
N GLY A 543 -32.08 -44.38 12.33
CA GLY A 543 -31.14 -43.52 13.04
C GLY A 543 -29.90 -44.26 13.54
N HIS A 544 -29.35 -43.81 14.67
CA HIS A 544 -28.22 -44.48 15.33
C HIS A 544 -28.66 -45.80 15.95
N MET A 545 -28.01 -46.90 15.56
CA MET A 545 -28.33 -48.24 16.04
C MET A 545 -27.72 -48.55 17.40
N TYR A 546 -26.51 -48.03 17.66
CA TYR A 546 -25.75 -48.26 18.89
C TYR A 546 -25.73 -46.98 19.70
N LYS A 547 -26.47 -46.97 20.81
CA LYS A 547 -26.70 -45.79 21.64
C LYS A 547 -26.23 -46.03 23.07
N ILE A 548 -25.68 -44.98 23.68
CA ILE A 548 -25.36 -44.92 25.10
C ILE A 548 -26.43 -44.07 25.79
N GLU A 549 -27.44 -44.75 26.35
CA GLU A 549 -28.65 -44.14 26.91
C GLU A 549 -28.69 -44.18 28.45
N GLY A 550 -27.92 -45.06 29.09
CA GLY A 550 -27.78 -45.10 30.55
C GLY A 550 -27.00 -43.90 31.08
N ASN A 551 -27.39 -43.36 32.23
CA ASN A 551 -26.76 -42.19 32.85
C ASN A 551 -25.40 -42.53 33.46
N ASN A 552 -24.52 -41.54 33.57
CA ASN A 552 -23.15 -41.68 34.11
C ASN A 552 -22.38 -42.86 33.52
N SER A 553 -22.62 -43.17 32.23
CA SER A 553 -22.10 -44.38 31.60
C SER A 553 -21.14 -44.05 30.46
N TRP A 554 -20.10 -44.87 30.31
CA TRP A 554 -19.03 -44.61 29.36
C TRP A 554 -18.74 -45.82 28.49
N ALA A 555 -18.58 -45.61 27.19
CA ALA A 555 -18.25 -46.68 26.25
C ALA A 555 -17.06 -46.32 25.35
N ILE A 556 -16.01 -47.15 25.40
CA ILE A 556 -14.83 -47.02 24.54
C ILE A 556 -14.76 -48.24 23.63
N GLY A 557 -14.76 -47.99 22.32
CA GLY A 557 -14.70 -48.99 21.25
C GLY A 557 -15.90 -48.95 20.30
N SER A 558 -16.07 -50.00 19.50
CA SER A 558 -17.01 -50.01 18.37
C SER A 558 -18.27 -50.81 18.67
N TYR A 559 -19.41 -50.33 18.17
CA TYR A 559 -20.70 -51.03 18.19
C TYR A 559 -21.19 -51.40 19.59
N ASN A 560 -20.95 -50.52 20.56
CA ASN A 560 -21.38 -50.70 21.95
C ASN A 560 -22.73 -50.00 22.20
N SER A 561 -23.59 -50.60 23.02
CA SER A 561 -24.86 -50.02 23.44
C SER A 561 -25.08 -50.19 24.94
N ILE A 562 -25.58 -49.16 25.60
CA ILE A 562 -26.02 -49.17 27.00
C ILE A 562 -27.45 -48.68 27.01
N ALA A 563 -28.39 -49.55 27.36
CA ALA A 563 -29.81 -49.22 27.33
C ALA A 563 -30.19 -48.17 28.39
N ALA A 564 -31.30 -47.47 28.17
CA ALA A 564 -31.85 -46.54 29.16
C ALA A 564 -32.12 -47.25 30.51
N GLY A 565 -31.78 -46.60 31.61
CA GLY A 565 -31.88 -47.16 32.97
C GLY A 565 -30.77 -48.14 33.36
N ALA A 566 -29.79 -48.38 32.47
CA ALA A 566 -28.57 -49.10 32.78
C ALA A 566 -27.46 -48.10 33.19
N ASP A 567 -27.60 -47.52 34.38
CA ASP A 567 -26.76 -46.39 34.83
C ASP A 567 -25.42 -46.83 35.46
N ASN A 568 -24.44 -45.93 35.45
CA ASN A 568 -23.11 -46.09 36.05
C ASN A 568 -22.29 -47.24 35.45
N ASN A 569 -22.49 -47.56 34.17
CA ASN A 569 -21.79 -48.66 33.51
C ASN A 569 -20.62 -48.19 32.65
N HIS A 570 -19.56 -49.00 32.60
CA HIS A 570 -18.36 -48.71 31.82
C HIS A 570 -18.03 -49.85 30.87
N ILE A 571 -17.85 -49.54 29.59
CA ILE A 571 -17.45 -50.47 28.55
C ILE A 571 -16.06 -50.10 28.02
N LEU A 572 -15.17 -51.07 27.95
CA LEU A 572 -13.92 -51.01 27.19
C LEU A 572 -13.81 -52.25 26.29
N GLY A 573 -14.28 -52.15 25.06
CA GLY A 573 -14.38 -53.29 24.14
C GLY A 573 -15.21 -52.98 22.90
N ASN A 574 -15.50 -54.00 22.10
CA ASN A 574 -16.37 -53.85 20.93
C ASN A 574 -17.54 -54.84 20.99
N ASN A 575 -18.64 -54.49 20.34
CA ASN A 575 -19.84 -55.33 20.23
C ASN A 575 -20.44 -55.73 21.59
N ILE A 576 -20.46 -54.81 22.56
CA ILE A 576 -21.03 -55.04 23.89
C ILE A 576 -22.39 -54.36 23.99
N ALA A 577 -23.40 -55.09 24.44
CA ALA A 577 -24.71 -54.56 24.74
C ALA A 577 -25.03 -54.79 26.22
N ILE A 578 -25.24 -53.71 26.97
CA ILE A 578 -25.73 -53.76 28.36
C ILE A 578 -27.24 -53.48 28.32
N GLY A 579 -28.02 -54.46 28.79
CA GLY A 579 -29.46 -54.37 28.87
C GLY A 579 -29.93 -53.48 30.03
N ALA A 580 -31.20 -53.07 29.98
CA ALA A 580 -31.80 -52.24 31.02
C ALA A 580 -31.76 -52.90 32.40
N GLY A 581 -31.59 -52.12 33.47
CA GLY A 581 -31.57 -52.58 34.85
C GLY A 581 -30.23 -53.11 35.37
N ILE A 582 -29.26 -53.32 34.48
CA ILE A 582 -27.88 -53.62 34.89
C ILE A 582 -27.18 -52.30 35.20
N THR A 583 -26.68 -52.12 36.43
CA THR A 583 -26.06 -50.87 36.89
C THR A 583 -24.69 -51.11 37.52
N GLY A 584 -23.85 -50.09 37.57
CA GLY A 584 -22.58 -50.11 38.32
C GLY A 584 -21.55 -51.13 37.83
N SER A 585 -21.64 -51.59 36.58
CA SER A 585 -20.82 -52.68 36.06
C SER A 585 -19.73 -52.22 35.11
N ILE A 586 -18.64 -52.99 35.04
CA ILE A 586 -17.51 -52.75 34.14
C ILE A 586 -17.38 -53.95 33.19
N VAL A 587 -17.42 -53.70 31.88
CA VAL A 587 -17.35 -54.75 30.85
C VAL A 587 -16.12 -54.53 29.97
N LEU A 588 -15.20 -55.50 30.00
CA LEU A 588 -13.91 -55.44 29.32
C LEU A 588 -13.78 -56.51 28.23
N GLY A 589 -13.36 -56.10 27.02
CA GLY A 589 -12.99 -56.97 25.90
C GLY A 589 -14.08 -57.21 24.85
N ASP A 590 -13.68 -57.49 23.61
CA ASP A 590 -14.59 -57.75 22.47
C ASP A 590 -15.61 -58.86 22.79
N LYS A 591 -16.90 -58.61 22.52
CA LYS A 591 -18.03 -59.52 22.72
C LYS A 591 -18.18 -60.07 24.15
N SER A 592 -17.71 -59.32 25.15
CA SER A 592 -18.03 -59.63 26.55
C SER A 592 -19.51 -59.36 26.84
N THR A 593 -20.07 -60.09 27.79
CA THR A 593 -21.47 -59.95 28.23
C THR A 593 -21.53 -59.74 29.73
N VAL A 594 -22.53 -59.00 30.20
CA VAL A 594 -22.82 -58.81 31.63
C VAL A 594 -24.27 -59.15 31.87
N GLU A 595 -24.53 -59.89 32.94
CA GLU A 595 -25.86 -60.41 33.29
C GLU A 595 -26.38 -59.85 34.62
N GLU A 596 -25.49 -59.28 35.44
CA GLU A 596 -25.79 -58.79 36.80
C GLU A 596 -25.11 -57.44 37.09
N SER A 597 -25.78 -56.61 37.89
CA SER A 597 -25.27 -55.32 38.37
C SER A 597 -24.08 -55.45 39.32
N ASN A 598 -23.27 -54.40 39.44
CA ASN A 598 -22.09 -54.34 40.31
C ASN A 598 -21.04 -55.43 40.02
N THR A 599 -20.88 -55.81 38.76
CA THR A 599 -19.92 -56.85 38.36
C THR A 599 -18.82 -56.32 37.43
N LEU A 600 -17.64 -56.92 37.53
CA LEU A 600 -16.59 -56.81 36.52
C LEU A 600 -16.70 -58.03 35.58
N SER A 601 -17.17 -57.82 34.36
CA SER A 601 -17.16 -58.84 33.32
C SER A 601 -15.98 -58.66 32.38
N ILE A 602 -15.21 -59.74 32.19
CA ILE A 602 -14.05 -59.79 31.28
C ILE A 602 -14.26 -60.74 30.10
N GLY A 603 -15.47 -61.24 29.88
CA GLY A 603 -15.73 -62.28 28.89
C GLY A 603 -17.21 -62.56 28.69
N SER A 604 -17.50 -63.68 28.04
CA SER A 604 -18.84 -64.23 27.90
C SER A 604 -18.84 -65.71 28.26
N ALA A 605 -20.02 -66.34 28.27
CA ALA A 605 -20.16 -67.78 28.50
C ALA A 605 -19.29 -68.62 27.55
N THR A 606 -19.09 -68.16 26.31
CA THR A 606 -18.33 -68.86 25.26
C THR A 606 -16.91 -68.34 25.09
N ASN A 607 -16.63 -67.08 25.47
CA ASN A 607 -15.32 -66.45 25.34
C ASN A 607 -14.83 -65.93 26.70
N LYS A 608 -14.33 -66.85 27.52
CA LYS A 608 -13.79 -66.54 28.86
C LYS A 608 -12.34 -66.09 28.74
N ARG A 609 -11.96 -65.06 29.51
CA ARG A 609 -10.58 -64.54 29.57
C ARG A 609 -9.92 -64.92 30.88
N ARG A 610 -8.59 -65.12 30.84
CA ARG A 610 -7.79 -65.32 32.05
C ARG A 610 -7.38 -63.98 32.63
N ILE A 611 -7.48 -63.83 33.94
CA ILE A 611 -6.80 -62.76 34.68
C ILE A 611 -5.45 -63.33 35.10
N VAL A 612 -4.38 -62.70 34.62
CA VAL A 612 -3.00 -63.13 34.88
C VAL A 612 -2.27 -62.04 35.67
N HIS A 613 -1.17 -62.40 36.34
CA HIS A 613 -0.43 -61.50 37.22
C HIS A 613 -1.23 -61.02 38.45
N VAL A 614 -2.10 -61.89 38.98
CA VAL A 614 -2.80 -61.66 40.24
C VAL A 614 -1.93 -62.20 41.37
N ALA A 615 -1.64 -61.36 42.37
CA ALA A 615 -0.93 -61.78 43.58
C ALA A 615 -1.80 -62.71 44.43
N GLU A 616 -1.18 -63.48 45.32
CA GLU A 616 -1.92 -64.33 46.24
C GLU A 616 -2.80 -63.49 47.17
N GLY A 617 -4.09 -63.84 47.24
CA GLY A 617 -5.05 -63.16 48.11
C GLY A 617 -4.75 -63.39 49.59
N THR A 618 -4.90 -62.36 50.40
CA THR A 618 -4.64 -62.40 51.85
C THR A 618 -5.89 -62.20 52.69
N ALA A 619 -6.94 -61.62 52.10
CA ALA A 619 -8.27 -61.46 52.70
C ALA A 619 -9.33 -62.31 51.98
N ASP A 620 -10.46 -62.55 52.64
CA ASP A 620 -11.57 -63.34 52.09
C ASP A 620 -12.20 -62.71 50.83
N THR A 621 -11.96 -61.42 50.60
CA THR A 621 -12.45 -60.66 49.44
C THR A 621 -11.47 -60.65 48.26
N ASP A 622 -10.27 -61.19 48.43
CA ASP A 622 -9.26 -61.20 47.37
C ASP A 622 -9.49 -62.35 46.39
N ALA A 623 -9.10 -62.15 45.13
CA ALA A 623 -9.17 -63.21 44.13
C ALA A 623 -8.14 -64.31 44.45
N ALA A 624 -8.60 -65.56 44.62
CA ALA A 624 -7.71 -66.70 44.81
C ALA A 624 -6.92 -67.02 43.54
N THR A 625 -5.60 -67.16 43.65
CA THR A 625 -4.77 -67.58 42.51
C THR A 625 -4.81 -69.10 42.33
N VAL A 626 -4.48 -69.56 41.12
CA VAL A 626 -4.31 -71.00 40.85
C VAL A 626 -3.24 -71.62 41.76
N GLY A 627 -2.22 -70.85 42.17
CA GLY A 627 -1.19 -71.29 43.13
C GLY A 627 -1.77 -71.59 44.51
N GLN A 628 -2.56 -70.68 45.07
CA GLN A 628 -3.22 -70.86 46.38
C GLN A 628 -4.18 -72.05 46.37
N VAL A 629 -4.96 -72.22 45.30
CA VAL A 629 -5.87 -73.36 45.15
C VAL A 629 -5.08 -74.68 45.06
N LYS A 630 -3.98 -74.72 44.31
CA LYS A 630 -3.09 -75.89 44.25
C LYS A 630 -2.46 -76.21 45.61
N ASN A 631 -2.03 -75.20 46.37
CA ASN A 631 -1.46 -75.37 47.70
C ASN A 631 -2.51 -75.89 48.70
N LEU A 632 -3.75 -75.39 48.63
CA LEU A 632 -4.86 -75.89 49.43
C LEU A 632 -5.18 -77.37 49.10
N LEU A 633 -5.22 -77.71 47.80
CA LEU A 633 -5.41 -79.09 47.33
C LEU A 633 -4.27 -80.03 47.75
N ALA A 634 -3.03 -79.54 47.78
CA ALA A 634 -1.87 -80.30 48.29
C ALA A 634 -1.91 -80.49 49.82
N SER A 635 -2.52 -79.55 50.56
CA SER A 635 -2.67 -79.62 52.02
C SER A 635 -3.84 -80.50 52.48
N SER A 636 -4.82 -80.80 51.61
CA SER A 636 -5.97 -81.66 51.91
C SER A 636 -5.75 -83.15 51.58
N SER A 637 -4.69 -83.50 50.85
CA SER A 637 -4.20 -84.87 50.74
C SER A 637 -3.25 -85.19 51.89
N GLY A 638 -3.73 -85.89 52.90
CA GLY A 638 -2.85 -86.53 53.88
C GLY A 638 -1.79 -87.35 53.16
N SER A 639 -0.52 -87.08 53.47
CA SER A 639 0.69 -87.75 52.96
C SER A 639 1.08 -87.48 51.50
N GLY A 640 2.00 -86.53 51.33
CA GLY A 640 3.18 -86.65 50.45
C GLY A 640 2.93 -87.07 48.99
N GLY A 641 2.52 -86.13 48.15
CA GLY A 641 2.57 -86.29 46.70
C GLY A 641 2.75 -84.95 46.01
N THR A 642 3.89 -84.76 45.34
CA THR A 642 4.20 -83.60 44.49
C THR A 642 3.19 -83.47 43.35
N VAL A 643 2.43 -82.37 43.32
CA VAL A 643 1.51 -82.04 42.21
C VAL A 643 2.24 -81.11 41.24
N ASP A 644 2.87 -81.71 40.24
CA ASP A 644 3.50 -80.99 39.13
C ASP A 644 2.43 -80.62 38.10
N ALA A 645 2.42 -79.36 37.68
CA ALA A 645 1.35 -78.80 36.87
C ALA A 645 1.78 -78.64 35.42
N TYR A 646 1.59 -79.64 34.56
CA TYR A 646 1.42 -79.45 33.10
C TYR A 646 0.98 -80.76 32.43
N THR A 647 -0.31 -81.09 32.44
CA THR A 647 -0.98 -81.74 31.30
C THR A 647 -2.49 -81.66 31.44
N LYS A 648 -3.10 -80.89 30.53
CA LYS A 648 -4.53 -80.87 30.26
C LYS A 648 -4.89 -82.18 29.58
N ALA A 649 -5.22 -83.21 30.37
CA ALA A 649 -5.86 -84.44 29.88
C ALA A 649 -6.80 -85.14 30.89
N GLU A 650 -6.82 -84.80 32.18
CA GLU A 650 -7.55 -85.61 33.17
C GLU A 650 -8.45 -84.81 34.14
N THR A 651 -9.05 -83.70 33.70
CA THR A 651 -9.95 -82.94 34.62
C THR A 651 -11.20 -82.37 33.96
N ASP A 652 -11.67 -83.00 32.88
CA ASP A 652 -13.07 -82.91 32.44
C ASP A 652 -13.95 -84.01 33.11
N SER A 653 -13.46 -84.70 34.15
CA SER A 653 -14.20 -85.76 34.86
C SER A 653 -14.33 -85.53 36.37
N LYS A 654 -14.53 -84.30 36.81
CA LYS A 654 -14.84 -83.99 38.23
C LYS A 654 -16.13 -83.19 38.46
N PHE A 655 -17.09 -83.33 37.54
CA PHE A 655 -18.51 -83.28 37.86
C PHE A 655 -19.10 -84.65 37.52
N ALA A 656 -19.31 -85.45 38.58
CA ALA A 656 -20.01 -86.72 38.66
C ALA A 656 -20.33 -87.44 37.33
N THR A 657 -19.38 -88.23 36.83
CA THR A 657 -19.74 -89.43 36.07
C THR A 657 -20.40 -90.41 37.02
N LYS A 658 -21.53 -90.99 36.58
CA LYS A 658 -22.41 -91.93 37.29
C LYS A 658 -21.69 -93.06 38.06
N THR A 659 -20.45 -93.35 37.71
CA THR A 659 -19.60 -94.40 38.32
C THR A 659 -18.99 -94.01 39.68
N ASP A 660 -18.78 -92.72 39.99
CA ASP A 660 -18.17 -92.30 41.28
C ASP A 660 -19.21 -92.10 42.40
N VAL A 661 -20.49 -91.99 42.05
CA VAL A 661 -21.61 -92.11 43.02
C VAL A 661 -21.92 -93.59 43.29
N GLU A 662 -21.64 -94.49 42.34
CA GLU A 662 -21.81 -95.94 42.51
C GLU A 662 -20.70 -96.55 43.41
N GLY A 663 -19.44 -96.11 43.31
CA GLY A 663 -18.35 -96.62 44.17
C GLY A 663 -18.44 -96.23 45.65
N SER A 664 -19.00 -95.07 45.99
CA SER A 664 -19.13 -94.62 47.39
C SER A 664 -20.46 -95.02 48.05
N LEU A 665 -21.48 -95.45 47.30
CA LEU A 665 -22.65 -96.14 47.84
C LEU A 665 -22.45 -97.67 47.91
N GLN A 666 -21.58 -98.26 47.08
CA GLN A 666 -21.29 -99.69 47.12
C GLN A 666 -20.56 -100.11 48.41
N ASN A 667 -19.65 -99.29 48.96
CA ASN A 667 -18.99 -99.58 50.23
C ASN A 667 -19.82 -99.28 51.50
N LYS A 668 -21.10 -98.91 51.35
CA LYS A 668 -22.04 -98.75 52.49
C LYS A 668 -23.34 -99.55 52.35
N VAL A 669 -23.53 -100.30 51.26
CA VAL A 669 -24.68 -101.19 51.04
C VAL A 669 -24.29 -102.67 50.98
N ASP A 670 -22.99 -103.00 50.96
CA ASP A 670 -22.48 -104.39 51.05
C ASP A 670 -22.43 -104.96 52.48
N LYS A 671 -23.34 -104.51 53.37
CA LYS A 671 -23.52 -105.14 54.68
C LYS A 671 -24.92 -105.66 55.00
N ASP A 672 -25.92 -105.48 54.13
CA ASP A 672 -27.30 -105.91 54.44
C ASP A 672 -28.07 -106.62 53.30
N ALA A 673 -27.46 -106.97 52.16
CA ALA A 673 -28.19 -107.60 51.04
C ALA A 673 -27.84 -109.07 50.75
N SER A 674 -27.24 -109.80 51.68
CA SER A 674 -26.96 -111.24 51.50
C SER A 674 -28.10 -112.19 51.95
N ASN A 675 -29.34 -111.70 52.05
CA ASN A 675 -30.49 -112.47 52.59
C ASN A 675 -31.82 -112.25 51.84
N LEU A 676 -31.82 -112.20 50.51
CA LEU A 676 -33.07 -112.26 49.74
C LEU A 676 -32.98 -113.36 48.67
N SER A 677 -34.03 -114.18 48.63
CA SER A 677 -34.09 -115.45 47.91
C SER A 677 -34.76 -115.29 46.54
N GLU A 678 -34.59 -116.29 45.66
CA GLU A 678 -35.17 -116.34 44.31
C GLU A 678 -36.70 -116.17 44.28
N SER A 679 -37.40 -116.42 45.40
CA SER A 679 -38.83 -116.17 45.53
C SER A 679 -39.20 -114.68 45.66
N ASP A 680 -38.32 -113.86 46.22
CA ASP A 680 -38.56 -112.41 46.41
C ASP A 680 -38.38 -111.65 45.09
N VAL A 681 -37.46 -112.12 44.25
CA VAL A 681 -37.23 -111.62 42.88
C VAL A 681 -38.38 -112.00 41.95
N ASN A 682 -38.98 -113.18 42.11
CA ASN A 682 -40.12 -113.63 41.30
C ASN A 682 -41.45 -112.99 41.75
N ALA A 683 -41.59 -112.64 43.04
CA ALA A 683 -42.70 -111.82 43.53
C ALA A 683 -42.65 -110.37 43.01
N TRP A 684 -41.45 -109.84 42.74
CA TRP A 684 -41.25 -108.53 42.10
C TRP A 684 -41.56 -108.54 40.60
N LYS A 685 -41.18 -109.61 39.88
CA LYS A 685 -41.56 -109.82 38.46
C LYS A 685 -43.07 -109.97 38.27
N ALA A 686 -43.78 -110.54 39.24
CA ALA A 686 -45.24 -110.65 39.23
C ALA A 686 -45.97 -109.34 39.60
N LYS A 687 -45.35 -108.44 40.38
CA LYS A 687 -45.88 -107.10 40.70
C LYS A 687 -45.64 -106.05 39.60
N LEU A 688 -44.75 -106.33 38.64
CA LEU A 688 -44.39 -105.45 37.52
C LEU A 688 -44.91 -105.93 36.14
N GLY A 689 -45.68 -107.02 36.09
CA GLY A 689 -46.61 -107.31 34.99
C GLY A 689 -46.02 -107.54 33.60
N VAL A 690 -44.77 -108.02 33.45
CA VAL A 690 -44.19 -108.32 32.13
C VAL A 690 -43.69 -109.77 32.06
N GLY A 691 -44.58 -110.63 31.56
CA GLY A 691 -44.29 -112.00 31.17
C GLY A 691 -43.55 -112.07 29.83
N THR A 692 -42.62 -113.00 29.80
CA THR A 692 -41.85 -113.58 28.69
C THR A 692 -42.55 -113.62 27.33
N GLY A 693 -41.89 -113.12 26.28
CA GLY A 693 -42.19 -113.54 24.90
C GLY A 693 -41.84 -112.56 23.79
N SER A 694 -40.66 -112.73 23.22
CA SER A 694 -40.30 -112.50 21.81
C SER A 694 -40.77 -111.23 21.08
N GLY A 695 -39.80 -110.39 20.71
CA GLY A 695 -39.81 -109.69 19.43
C GLY A 695 -40.24 -108.22 19.46
N THR A 696 -39.24 -107.36 19.28
CA THR A 696 -39.29 -105.92 18.92
C THR A 696 -39.85 -104.95 19.97
N PRO A 697 -38.99 -104.09 20.58
CA PRO A 697 -39.35 -103.22 21.70
C PRO A 697 -39.88 -101.86 21.24
N ILE A 698 -41.08 -101.50 21.70
CA ILE A 698 -41.58 -100.12 21.73
C ILE A 698 -42.35 -99.95 23.05
N ASP A 699 -41.65 -99.47 24.09
CA ASP A 699 -42.27 -98.97 25.31
C ASP A 699 -42.28 -97.44 25.29
N ALA A 700 -43.47 -96.90 25.53
CA ALA A 700 -43.76 -95.51 25.75
C ALA A 700 -43.92 -95.24 27.27
N TYR A 701 -43.80 -93.96 27.64
CA TYR A 701 -44.13 -93.34 28.94
C TYR A 701 -43.13 -93.64 30.08
N THR A 702 -42.61 -92.68 30.86
CA THR A 702 -42.95 -91.27 31.09
C THR A 702 -41.76 -90.57 31.77
N LYS A 703 -41.60 -89.27 31.48
CA LYS A 703 -40.98 -88.23 32.33
C LYS A 703 -39.51 -88.43 32.74
N ALA A 704 -38.61 -87.83 31.96
CA ALA A 704 -37.33 -87.32 32.47
C ALA A 704 -36.90 -86.10 31.64
N GLU A 705 -36.45 -85.08 32.37
CA GLU A 705 -35.79 -83.89 31.88
C GLU A 705 -34.58 -84.25 31.01
N SER A 706 -34.44 -83.59 29.85
CA SER A 706 -33.14 -83.27 29.28
C SER A 706 -33.28 -82.11 28.30
N ASP A 707 -32.57 -81.04 28.60
CA ASP A 707 -32.28 -79.95 27.69
C ASP A 707 -31.50 -80.45 26.45
N ASN A 708 -31.60 -79.66 25.38
CA ASN A 708 -30.53 -79.45 24.41
C ASN A 708 -29.94 -80.68 23.71
N LYS A 709 -30.38 -80.91 22.46
CA LYS A 709 -29.50 -80.70 21.31
C LYS A 709 -30.23 -80.87 19.97
N PHE A 710 -30.16 -79.80 19.18
CA PHE A 710 -29.97 -79.82 17.72
C PHE A 710 -30.87 -80.77 16.92
N ALA A 711 -31.95 -80.21 16.39
CA ALA A 711 -32.49 -80.67 15.12
C ALA A 711 -31.47 -80.40 14.00
N THR A 712 -30.84 -81.47 13.52
CA THR A 712 -30.09 -81.51 12.26
C THR A 712 -31.06 -81.75 11.10
N VAL A 713 -31.04 -80.81 10.15
CA VAL A 713 -31.06 -81.00 8.68
C VAL A 713 -31.77 -82.26 8.17
N ASP A 714 -33.08 -82.17 7.91
CA ASP A 714 -33.75 -82.81 6.74
C ASP A 714 -35.24 -82.46 6.53
N SER A 715 -35.82 -81.49 7.23
CA SER A 715 -37.27 -81.17 7.09
C SER A 715 -37.62 -79.73 6.68
N LEU A 716 -36.81 -79.07 5.85
CA LEU A 716 -37.23 -77.83 5.16
C LEU A 716 -36.82 -77.79 3.68
N ASN A 717 -36.49 -78.94 3.08
CA ASN A 717 -36.09 -79.04 1.67
C ASN A 717 -37.23 -79.42 0.71
N ASN A 718 -38.47 -78.97 0.99
CA ASN A 718 -39.55 -79.07 0.00
C ASN A 718 -40.61 -77.98 0.18
N LYS A 719 -40.20 -76.74 -0.07
CA LYS A 719 -41.04 -75.63 -0.56
C LYS A 719 -40.14 -74.44 -0.90
N LEU A 720 -39.26 -74.65 -1.88
CA LEU A 720 -38.48 -73.58 -2.51
C LEU A 720 -38.77 -73.62 -4.02
N ASP A 721 -39.15 -72.46 -4.54
CA ASP A 721 -39.28 -72.05 -5.93
C ASP A 721 -40.51 -72.50 -6.75
N LYS A 722 -41.51 -71.61 -6.73
CA LYS A 722 -41.99 -70.89 -7.94
C LYS A 722 -42.65 -69.59 -7.47
N GLU A 723 -41.96 -68.46 -7.58
CA GLU A 723 -42.00 -67.65 -8.80
C GLU A 723 -43.43 -67.45 -9.32
N VAL A 724 -44.12 -66.50 -8.68
CA VAL A 724 -44.77 -65.44 -9.44
C VAL A 724 -43.69 -64.41 -9.77
N TYR A 725 -43.15 -64.51 -10.98
CA TYR A 725 -43.00 -63.42 -11.93
C TYR A 725 -42.66 -62.00 -11.39
N ASN A 726 -41.41 -61.59 -11.65
CA ASN A 726 -40.88 -60.22 -11.84
C ASN A 726 -40.70 -59.27 -10.64
N LYS A 727 -39.48 -59.21 -10.09
CA LYS A 727 -38.56 -58.06 -10.25
C LYS A 727 -37.15 -58.30 -9.67
N GLU A 728 -36.21 -58.41 -10.61
CA GLU A 728 -34.83 -57.88 -10.60
C GLU A 728 -33.78 -58.43 -9.64
N LYS A 729 -32.98 -59.32 -10.24
CA LYS A 729 -31.68 -59.85 -9.84
C LYS A 729 -30.59 -59.17 -10.68
N ALA A 730 -29.57 -58.62 -10.05
CA ALA A 730 -28.19 -58.64 -10.57
C ALA A 730 -27.21 -58.39 -9.41
N THR A 731 -26.58 -59.44 -8.87
CA THR A 731 -25.20 -59.90 -9.16
C THR A 731 -24.16 -59.20 -8.28
N PHE A 732 -23.51 -59.94 -7.37
CA PHE A 732 -22.05 -60.14 -7.34
C PHE A 732 -21.62 -60.93 -6.09
N ALA A 733 -21.06 -62.11 -6.33
CA ALA A 733 -20.16 -62.87 -5.46
C ALA A 733 -18.80 -62.87 -6.19
N THR A 734 -17.60 -62.92 -5.60
CA THR A 734 -17.07 -62.98 -4.23
C THR A 734 -15.54 -63.00 -4.38
N LYS A 735 -14.80 -62.52 -3.36
CA LYS A 735 -13.45 -63.00 -2.90
C LYS A 735 -12.26 -62.79 -3.87
N THR A 736 -11.03 -62.50 -3.44
CA THR A 736 -10.30 -63.00 -2.26
C THR A 736 -9.00 -62.16 -2.04
N ASP A 737 -8.62 -62.00 -0.77
CA ASP A 737 -7.26 -62.02 -0.20
C ASP A 737 -6.14 -61.01 -0.54
N LEU A 738 -5.85 -60.18 0.49
CA LEU A 738 -4.56 -60.08 1.22
C LEU A 738 -3.26 -59.86 0.43
N ASN A 739 -2.71 -58.64 0.46
CA ASN A 739 -1.52 -58.32 1.29
C ASN A 739 -1.04 -56.86 1.23
N THR A 740 -0.72 -56.35 2.43
CA THR A 740 0.37 -55.40 2.79
C THR A 740 0.33 -53.91 2.42
N LYS A 741 0.05 -53.10 3.45
CA LYS A 741 0.90 -52.02 4.04
C LYS A 741 1.57 -50.99 3.11
N ALA A 742 1.10 -49.75 3.17
CA ALA A 742 1.84 -48.53 3.58
C ALA A 742 1.03 -47.30 3.14
N ASP A 743 0.33 -46.62 4.05
CA ASP A 743 0.81 -45.40 4.76
C ASP A 743 1.03 -44.17 3.85
N LYS A 744 0.16 -43.17 4.09
CA LYS A 744 0.47 -41.74 4.27
C LYS A 744 0.74 -40.83 3.07
N ASN A 745 -0.23 -39.92 2.92
CA ASN A 745 -0.09 -38.45 3.09
C ASN A 745 -0.10 -37.54 1.86
N ASN A 746 -1.06 -36.60 1.95
CA ASN A 746 -1.08 -35.21 1.46
C ASN A 746 -1.07 -35.00 -0.05
N VAL A 747 -2.20 -34.66 -0.70
CA VAL A 747 -3.09 -33.48 -0.51
C VAL A 747 -2.34 -32.14 -0.66
N TYR A 748 -2.60 -31.38 -1.73
CA TYR A 748 -3.42 -30.14 -1.72
C TYR A 748 -3.28 -29.27 -3.00
N THR A 749 -4.44 -28.97 -3.63
CA THR A 749 -4.95 -27.70 -4.25
C THR A 749 -4.13 -26.94 -5.31
N LYS A 750 -4.71 -26.22 -6.29
CA LYS A 750 -5.46 -24.95 -6.14
C LYS A 750 -5.96 -24.48 -7.55
N THR A 751 -7.27 -24.28 -7.77
CA THR A 751 -8.00 -22.98 -7.96
C THR A 751 -7.67 -22.20 -9.25
N GLU A 752 -8.68 -21.88 -10.07
CA GLU A 752 -9.09 -20.50 -10.43
C GLU A 752 -10.16 -20.48 -11.54
N THR A 753 -11.12 -19.57 -11.36
CA THR A 753 -12.18 -19.18 -12.28
C THR A 753 -11.67 -18.11 -13.25
N ASP A 754 -12.27 -18.10 -14.45
CA ASP A 754 -12.47 -16.96 -15.36
C ASP A 754 -11.35 -16.54 -16.34
N ASN A 755 -11.56 -16.90 -17.61
CA ASN A 755 -11.26 -16.01 -18.73
C ASN A 755 -12.58 -15.51 -19.35
N LYS A 756 -13.02 -14.36 -18.84
CA LYS A 756 -13.64 -13.23 -19.56
C LYS A 756 -13.72 -13.42 -21.09
N TYR A 757 -14.91 -13.61 -21.68
CA TYR A 757 -15.33 -13.03 -22.98
C TYR A 757 -16.81 -13.33 -23.32
N LEU A 758 -17.49 -12.27 -23.79
CA LEU A 758 -18.71 -12.21 -24.61
C LEU A 758 -20.12 -12.44 -23.99
N ASP A 759 -20.79 -11.28 -23.87
CA ASP A 759 -22.13 -10.98 -24.40
C ASP A 759 -23.38 -11.60 -23.75
N LYS A 760 -24.30 -10.70 -23.37
CA LYS A 760 -25.44 -10.93 -22.49
C LYS A 760 -26.73 -11.24 -23.27
N THR A 761 -26.62 -11.71 -24.52
CA THR A 761 -27.77 -12.01 -25.39
C THR A 761 -28.09 -13.49 -25.59
N THR A 762 -27.25 -14.41 -25.12
CA THR A 762 -27.38 -15.86 -25.44
C THR A 762 -27.81 -16.73 -24.25
N TYR A 763 -28.44 -16.17 -23.21
CA TYR A 763 -28.83 -16.95 -22.01
C TYR A 763 -30.13 -17.75 -22.16
N ASN A 764 -30.82 -17.72 -23.31
CA ASN A 764 -32.10 -18.42 -23.50
C ASN A 764 -32.06 -19.61 -24.48
N GLU A 765 -30.90 -20.00 -25.04
CA GLU A 765 -30.80 -21.16 -25.94
C GLU A 765 -30.19 -22.43 -25.27
N ASP A 766 -29.47 -22.30 -24.16
CA ASP A 766 -28.69 -23.42 -23.56
C ASP A 766 -29.45 -24.30 -22.55
N LYS A 767 -30.79 -24.27 -22.54
CA LYS A 767 -31.59 -25.25 -21.78
C LYS A 767 -31.75 -26.60 -22.52
N ALA A 768 -31.15 -26.74 -23.71
CA ALA A 768 -31.27 -27.91 -24.58
C ALA A 768 -30.06 -28.87 -24.57
N SER A 769 -28.99 -28.60 -23.82
CA SER A 769 -27.72 -29.38 -23.93
C SER A 769 -27.27 -30.12 -22.66
N PHE A 770 -28.07 -30.14 -21.58
CA PHE A 770 -27.72 -30.94 -20.41
C PHE A 770 -28.07 -32.41 -20.61
N ALA A 771 -27.04 -33.15 -21.00
CA ALA A 771 -27.02 -34.59 -21.19
C ALA A 771 -27.72 -35.34 -20.05
N THR A 772 -28.62 -36.26 -20.43
CA THR A 772 -29.38 -37.06 -19.46
C THR A 772 -28.48 -38.09 -18.79
N LYS A 773 -28.88 -38.57 -17.60
CA LYS A 773 -28.12 -39.52 -16.76
C LYS A 773 -27.59 -40.75 -17.53
N THR A 774 -28.24 -41.13 -18.63
CA THR A 774 -27.85 -42.23 -19.53
C THR A 774 -26.59 -41.93 -20.37
N GLU A 775 -26.29 -40.66 -20.69
CA GLU A 775 -25.06 -40.28 -21.41
C GLU A 775 -23.82 -40.27 -20.51
N LEU A 776 -24.02 -40.11 -19.19
CA LEU A 776 -22.95 -40.10 -18.20
C LEU A 776 -22.36 -41.49 -17.96
N ASP A 777 -23.18 -42.53 -18.04
CA ASP A 777 -22.75 -43.93 -17.88
C ASP A 777 -21.89 -44.43 -19.06
N SER A 778 -21.96 -43.77 -20.23
CA SER A 778 -21.11 -44.09 -21.39
C SER A 778 -19.68 -43.51 -21.33
N LYS A 779 -19.40 -42.67 -20.33
CA LYS A 779 -18.11 -41.93 -20.19
C LYS A 779 -17.25 -42.39 -19.01
N VAL A 780 -17.69 -43.40 -18.25
CA VAL A 780 -16.90 -43.98 -17.16
C VAL A 780 -16.17 -45.22 -17.66
N ASN A 781 -14.84 -45.22 -17.54
CA ASN A 781 -13.84 -46.13 -18.12
C ASN A 781 -13.55 -46.00 -19.63
N LYS A 782 -12.85 -44.93 -20.00
CA LYS A 782 -11.82 -45.01 -21.05
C LYS A 782 -10.45 -45.10 -20.38
N ASP A 783 -9.92 -46.32 -20.28
CA ASP A 783 -8.52 -46.53 -19.94
C ASP A 783 -7.64 -45.86 -21.03
N GLY A 784 -6.50 -45.29 -20.62
CA GLY A 784 -5.64 -44.39 -21.42
C GLY A 784 -5.02 -44.98 -22.70
N SER A 785 -5.44 -46.16 -23.15
CA SER A 785 -5.03 -46.79 -24.40
C SER A 785 -5.83 -46.34 -25.64
N ASN A 786 -6.84 -45.48 -25.49
CA ASN A 786 -7.73 -45.00 -26.58
C ASN A 786 -7.85 -43.46 -26.64
N LEU A 787 -6.78 -42.73 -26.30
CA LEU A 787 -6.72 -41.27 -26.49
C LEU A 787 -6.12 -40.94 -27.87
N SER A 788 -6.84 -40.20 -28.71
CA SER A 788 -6.31 -39.71 -29.99
C SER A 788 -5.26 -38.60 -29.78
N GLU A 789 -4.41 -38.33 -30.77
CA GLU A 789 -3.44 -37.20 -30.69
C GLU A 789 -4.14 -35.86 -30.42
N ASN A 790 -5.37 -35.68 -30.91
CA ASN A 790 -6.18 -34.50 -30.60
C ASN A 790 -6.68 -34.48 -29.16
N ASP A 791 -7.12 -35.62 -28.60
CA ASP A 791 -7.54 -35.68 -27.19
C ASP A 791 -6.36 -35.36 -26.26
N ILE A 792 -5.17 -35.86 -26.60
CA ILE A 792 -3.92 -35.59 -25.87
C ILE A 792 -3.54 -34.10 -25.99
N THR A 793 -3.69 -33.50 -27.17
CA THR A 793 -3.38 -32.08 -27.40
C THR A 793 -4.33 -31.17 -26.64
N ILE A 794 -5.63 -31.44 -26.69
CA ILE A 794 -6.66 -30.68 -25.95
C ILE A 794 -6.48 -30.85 -24.44
N TRP A 795 -6.15 -32.05 -23.96
CA TRP A 795 -5.84 -32.25 -22.54
C TRP A 795 -4.57 -31.52 -22.12
N LYS A 796 -3.53 -31.49 -22.96
CA LYS A 796 -2.31 -30.73 -22.70
C LYS A 796 -2.56 -29.21 -22.68
N GLU A 797 -3.44 -28.68 -23.54
CA GLU A 797 -3.85 -27.27 -23.50
C GLU A 797 -4.66 -26.96 -22.23
N LYS A 798 -5.60 -27.83 -21.85
CA LYS A 798 -6.41 -27.64 -20.62
C LYS A 798 -5.61 -27.80 -19.33
N LEU A 799 -4.54 -28.59 -19.32
CA LEU A 799 -3.59 -28.72 -18.21
C LEU A 799 -2.53 -27.61 -18.22
N ALA A 800 -2.55 -26.68 -19.17
CA ALA A 800 -1.52 -25.66 -19.39
C ALA A 800 -0.10 -26.23 -19.62
N VAL A 801 -0.01 -27.43 -20.18
CA VAL A 801 1.25 -28.11 -20.54
C VAL A 801 1.58 -27.93 -22.04
N ALA A 802 0.65 -27.46 -22.88
CA ALA A 802 0.88 -27.14 -24.30
C ALA A 802 0.73 -25.65 -24.64
N THR A 803 1.87 -25.07 -25.06
CA THR A 803 2.07 -24.04 -26.09
C THR A 803 1.06 -22.89 -26.24
N VAL A 804 1.38 -21.77 -25.57
CA VAL A 804 1.28 -20.44 -26.17
C VAL A 804 2.73 -19.89 -26.21
N ASN A 805 3.29 -19.64 -27.40
CA ASN A 805 4.66 -19.14 -27.66
C ASN A 805 5.88 -20.10 -27.61
N GLY A 806 5.70 -21.43 -27.70
CA GLY A 806 6.83 -22.33 -28.01
C GLY A 806 7.80 -22.68 -26.87
N ILE A 807 7.52 -22.30 -25.61
CA ILE A 807 8.37 -22.67 -24.47
C ILE A 807 7.68 -23.78 -23.65
N ALA A 808 7.88 -25.03 -24.05
CA ALA A 808 7.42 -26.20 -23.30
C ALA A 808 8.40 -26.55 -22.16
N ASN A 809 7.93 -27.26 -21.14
CA ASN A 809 8.85 -27.87 -20.17
C ASN A 809 9.74 -28.90 -20.89
N THR A 810 11.04 -28.86 -20.62
CA THR A 810 12.02 -29.83 -21.12
C THR A 810 12.51 -30.66 -19.95
N ALA A 811 11.95 -31.87 -19.79
CA ALA A 811 12.32 -32.82 -18.75
C ALA A 811 13.15 -33.97 -19.35
N ALA A 812 14.47 -33.78 -19.44
CA ALA A 812 15.42 -34.72 -20.03
C ALA A 812 16.01 -35.73 -19.02
N GLY A 813 15.92 -35.44 -17.72
CA GLY A 813 16.36 -36.37 -16.67
C GLY A 813 15.42 -37.57 -16.52
N SER A 814 15.97 -38.75 -16.21
CA SER A 814 15.17 -39.95 -15.96
C SER A 814 14.23 -39.71 -14.77
N GLN A 815 12.94 -40.05 -14.93
CA GLN A 815 11.88 -39.84 -13.93
C GLN A 815 11.77 -38.39 -13.41
N SER A 816 12.16 -37.41 -14.24
CA SER A 816 11.99 -36.00 -13.90
C SER A 816 10.58 -35.50 -14.21
N THR A 817 10.11 -34.52 -13.44
CA THR A 817 8.75 -33.96 -13.57
C THR A 817 8.80 -32.44 -13.71
N GLY A 818 8.21 -31.91 -14.78
CA GLY A 818 8.09 -30.48 -15.02
C GLY A 818 6.64 -30.03 -15.14
N LEU A 819 6.19 -29.11 -14.28
CA LEU A 819 4.84 -28.55 -14.28
C LEU A 819 4.90 -27.01 -14.39
N GLY A 820 4.09 -26.42 -15.27
CA GLY A 820 4.12 -24.97 -15.57
C GLY A 820 4.81 -24.68 -16.91
N HIS A 821 5.44 -23.52 -17.08
CA HIS A 821 5.91 -23.03 -18.39
C HIS A 821 7.43 -22.89 -18.47
N GLY A 822 8.04 -23.52 -19.48
CA GLY A 822 9.44 -23.34 -19.84
C GLY A 822 10.48 -23.82 -18.83
N ASN A 823 10.14 -24.73 -17.93
CA ASN A 823 11.10 -25.34 -17.02
C ASN A 823 12.06 -26.27 -17.77
N VAL A 824 13.33 -26.28 -17.40
CA VAL A 824 14.39 -27.12 -17.98
C VAL A 824 14.96 -28.01 -16.89
N ILE A 825 14.64 -29.30 -16.93
CA ILE A 825 15.07 -30.30 -15.96
C ILE A 825 15.96 -31.32 -16.65
N SER A 826 17.23 -31.38 -16.26
CA SER A 826 18.19 -32.38 -16.75
C SER A 826 18.68 -33.33 -15.67
N GLY A 827 18.43 -33.03 -14.39
CA GLY A 827 18.70 -33.93 -13.28
C GLY A 827 17.73 -35.10 -13.23
N ASN A 828 18.24 -36.30 -12.94
CA ASN A 828 17.42 -37.49 -12.72
C ASN A 828 16.60 -37.33 -11.43
N TYR A 829 15.39 -37.91 -11.37
CA TYR A 829 14.49 -37.87 -10.21
C TYR A 829 14.20 -36.45 -9.68
N SER A 830 14.23 -35.46 -10.56
CA SER A 830 14.16 -34.05 -10.19
C SER A 830 12.88 -33.40 -10.65
N THR A 831 12.43 -32.38 -9.91
CA THR A 831 11.11 -31.78 -10.10
C THR A 831 11.22 -30.27 -10.27
N ALA A 832 10.58 -29.70 -11.28
CA ALA A 832 10.41 -28.26 -11.39
C ALA A 832 8.93 -27.89 -11.55
N ILE A 833 8.45 -26.96 -10.72
CA ILE A 833 7.08 -26.45 -10.75
C ILE A 833 7.11 -24.92 -10.81
N GLY A 834 6.47 -24.34 -11.82
CA GLY A 834 6.35 -22.89 -12.00
C GLY A 834 6.86 -22.42 -13.37
N TYR A 835 7.59 -21.30 -13.40
CA TYR A 835 8.03 -20.67 -14.65
C TYR A 835 9.56 -20.67 -14.76
N LYS A 836 10.08 -21.16 -15.91
CA LYS A 836 11.50 -21.10 -16.31
C LYS A 836 12.52 -21.55 -15.26
N ASN A 837 12.17 -22.49 -14.39
CA ASN A 837 13.15 -23.08 -13.48
C ASN A 837 14.13 -23.97 -14.25
N LYS A 838 15.41 -23.95 -13.86
CA LYS A 838 16.47 -24.81 -14.41
C LYS A 838 17.00 -25.73 -13.31
N VAL A 839 16.69 -27.02 -13.41
CA VAL A 839 17.09 -28.04 -12.41
C VAL A 839 17.99 -29.08 -13.07
N SER A 840 19.29 -29.00 -12.85
CA SER A 840 20.27 -29.96 -13.38
C SER A 840 20.88 -30.88 -12.35
N GLY A 841 20.79 -30.56 -11.06
CA GLY A 841 21.21 -31.47 -9.98
C GLY A 841 20.28 -32.68 -9.89
N ASN A 842 20.82 -33.86 -9.60
CA ASN A 842 20.02 -35.08 -9.42
C ASN A 842 19.29 -35.06 -8.07
N ASN A 843 18.09 -35.65 -8.03
CA ASN A 843 17.23 -35.67 -6.84
C ASN A 843 16.93 -34.27 -6.28
N SER A 844 16.84 -33.26 -7.16
CA SER A 844 16.71 -31.85 -6.77
C SER A 844 15.34 -31.29 -7.15
N GLY A 845 14.98 -30.14 -6.61
CA GLY A 845 13.69 -29.51 -6.85
C GLY A 845 13.71 -27.99 -6.93
N ALA A 846 12.84 -27.42 -7.76
CA ALA A 846 12.61 -25.99 -7.83
C ALA A 846 11.12 -25.68 -7.95
N PHE A 847 10.62 -24.79 -7.08
CA PHE A 847 9.21 -24.40 -7.01
C PHE A 847 9.12 -22.87 -6.98
N GLY A 848 8.62 -22.26 -8.07
CA GLY A 848 8.50 -20.80 -8.21
C GLY A 848 8.94 -20.28 -9.59
N ASP A 849 9.46 -19.05 -9.65
CA ASP A 849 9.78 -18.32 -10.88
C ASP A 849 10.97 -17.35 -10.71
N PRO A 850 12.04 -17.42 -11.50
CA PRO A 850 12.72 -18.64 -11.94
C PRO A 850 13.81 -19.03 -10.92
N ASN A 851 14.07 -20.31 -10.73
CA ASN A 851 15.19 -20.81 -9.92
C ASN A 851 16.20 -21.58 -10.75
N ILE A 852 17.47 -21.57 -10.32
CA ILE A 852 18.57 -22.35 -10.91
C ILE A 852 19.13 -23.28 -9.84
N VAL A 853 18.87 -24.58 -9.96
CA VAL A 853 19.31 -25.61 -9.00
C VAL A 853 20.22 -26.60 -9.72
N THR A 854 21.52 -26.43 -9.50
CA THR A 854 22.56 -27.27 -10.12
C THR A 854 23.17 -28.27 -9.15
N GLY A 855 23.11 -28.00 -7.84
CA GLY A 855 23.52 -28.96 -6.80
C GLY A 855 22.55 -30.14 -6.67
N ASN A 856 23.08 -31.32 -6.36
CA ASN A 856 22.29 -32.54 -6.12
C ASN A 856 21.55 -32.47 -4.79
N ARG A 857 20.43 -33.19 -4.67
CA ARG A 857 19.61 -33.29 -3.44
C ARG A 857 19.22 -31.93 -2.87
N SER A 858 19.09 -30.92 -3.72
CA SER A 858 18.91 -29.54 -3.32
C SER A 858 17.56 -28.99 -3.76
N TYR A 859 16.95 -28.15 -2.94
CA TYR A 859 15.57 -27.71 -3.14
C TYR A 859 15.42 -26.20 -2.95
N ALA A 860 14.73 -25.56 -3.89
CA ALA A 860 14.37 -24.15 -3.80
C ALA A 860 12.85 -23.96 -3.83
N PHE A 861 12.30 -23.27 -2.84
CA PHE A 861 10.92 -22.79 -2.79
C PHE A 861 10.92 -21.26 -2.71
N GLY A 862 10.47 -20.60 -3.78
CA GLY A 862 10.49 -19.15 -3.96
C GLY A 862 11.05 -18.76 -5.33
N ASN A 863 11.50 -17.52 -5.46
CA ASN A 863 11.86 -16.92 -6.76
C ASN A 863 13.32 -16.48 -6.80
N ASP A 864 13.93 -16.47 -7.99
CA ASP A 864 15.30 -15.96 -8.21
C ASP A 864 16.37 -16.64 -7.35
N ASN A 865 16.21 -17.91 -6.98
CA ASN A 865 17.22 -18.61 -6.20
C ASN A 865 18.23 -19.32 -7.09
N THR A 866 19.49 -19.33 -6.68
CA THR A 866 20.56 -20.08 -7.33
C THR A 866 21.26 -20.99 -6.32
N ILE A 867 21.11 -22.30 -6.46
CA ILE A 867 21.71 -23.30 -5.57
C ILE A 867 22.70 -24.14 -6.38
N ALA A 868 23.99 -23.98 -6.12
CA ALA A 868 25.04 -24.71 -6.81
C ALA A 868 25.69 -25.83 -6.00
N GLY A 869 25.72 -25.73 -4.68
CA GLY A 869 26.18 -26.81 -3.80
C GLY A 869 25.13 -27.88 -3.50
N ASP A 870 25.58 -29.06 -3.09
CA ASP A 870 24.74 -30.24 -2.82
C ASP A 870 24.02 -30.18 -1.45
N ASP A 871 22.89 -30.89 -1.31
CA ASP A 871 22.16 -31.06 -0.05
C ASP A 871 21.63 -29.75 0.59
N ASN A 872 21.37 -28.71 -0.20
CA ASN A 872 20.93 -27.42 0.32
C ASN A 872 19.42 -27.20 0.16
N PHE A 873 18.81 -26.53 1.13
CA PHE A 873 17.40 -26.18 1.11
C PHE A 873 17.20 -24.67 1.21
N VAL A 874 16.38 -24.11 0.33
CA VAL A 874 16.02 -22.69 0.33
C VAL A 874 14.51 -22.55 0.42
N LEU A 875 14.04 -21.80 1.41
CA LEU A 875 12.67 -21.30 1.50
C LEU A 875 12.69 -19.77 1.57
N GLY A 876 12.52 -19.13 0.42
CA GLY A 876 12.65 -17.69 0.24
C GLY A 876 13.03 -17.33 -1.19
N SER A 877 13.14 -16.04 -1.47
CA SER A 877 13.53 -15.52 -2.79
C SER A 877 14.87 -14.79 -2.76
N ASN A 878 15.55 -14.75 -3.92
CA ASN A 878 16.84 -14.07 -4.11
C ASN A 878 17.95 -14.61 -3.17
N VAL A 879 18.04 -15.93 -3.03
CA VAL A 879 19.10 -16.61 -2.29
C VAL A 879 20.08 -17.26 -3.25
N LYS A 880 21.38 -17.04 -3.01
CA LYS A 880 22.46 -17.66 -3.78
C LYS A 880 23.36 -18.49 -2.88
N ILE A 881 23.42 -19.79 -3.13
CA ILE A 881 24.31 -20.74 -2.46
C ILE A 881 25.34 -21.20 -3.49
N GLY A 882 26.61 -20.91 -3.23
CA GLY A 882 27.72 -21.25 -4.12
C GLY A 882 28.04 -22.76 -4.13
N GLU A 883 28.86 -23.17 -5.10
CA GLU A 883 29.42 -24.53 -5.14
C GLU A 883 30.28 -24.79 -3.88
N GLY A 884 30.29 -26.04 -3.41
CA GLY A 884 31.07 -26.46 -2.23
C GLY A 884 30.42 -26.17 -0.87
N ILE A 885 29.36 -25.37 -0.81
CA ILE A 885 28.53 -25.24 0.40
C ILE A 885 27.51 -26.38 0.39
N THR A 886 27.45 -27.17 1.45
CA THR A 886 26.60 -28.37 1.50
C THR A 886 25.81 -28.47 2.80
N ASN A 887 24.67 -29.16 2.77
CA ASN A 887 23.85 -29.45 3.95
C ASN A 887 23.42 -28.20 4.73
N SER A 888 23.09 -27.11 4.03
CA SER A 888 22.68 -25.85 4.64
C SER A 888 21.25 -25.45 4.28
N VAL A 889 20.64 -24.64 5.13
CA VAL A 889 19.25 -24.18 4.99
C VAL A 889 19.21 -22.65 4.99
N ALA A 890 18.62 -22.06 3.95
CA ALA A 890 18.31 -20.63 3.92
C ALA A 890 16.82 -20.40 4.14
N LEU A 891 16.47 -19.64 5.18
CA LEU A 891 15.09 -19.31 5.54
C LEU A 891 14.85 -17.80 5.41
N GLY A 892 13.94 -17.42 4.52
CA GLY A 892 13.53 -16.05 4.22
C GLY A 892 14.26 -15.41 3.03
N ASN A 893 13.63 -14.39 2.44
CA ASN A 893 14.13 -13.70 1.25
C ASN A 893 15.47 -12.99 1.53
N ASN A 894 16.40 -13.01 0.59
CA ASN A 894 17.72 -12.36 0.69
C ASN A 894 18.58 -12.90 1.85
N SER A 895 18.33 -14.12 2.32
CA SER A 895 19.21 -14.80 3.27
C SER A 895 20.51 -15.21 2.59
N THR A 896 21.62 -15.24 3.33
CA THR A 896 22.94 -15.59 2.83
C THR A 896 23.48 -16.76 3.64
N VAL A 897 23.82 -17.85 2.96
CA VAL A 897 24.48 -19.02 3.55
C VAL A 897 25.98 -18.87 3.31
N SER A 898 26.77 -18.86 4.38
CA SER A 898 28.21 -18.56 4.30
C SER A 898 29.10 -19.78 4.50
N GLY A 899 28.54 -20.89 4.99
CA GLY A 899 29.22 -22.17 5.13
C GLY A 899 28.27 -23.37 5.11
N SER A 900 28.86 -24.57 5.13
CA SER A 900 28.14 -25.86 5.20
C SER A 900 27.61 -26.14 6.60
N ASN A 901 26.50 -26.88 6.72
CA ASN A 901 25.82 -27.21 7.99
C ASN A 901 25.28 -25.99 8.75
N GLU A 902 24.80 -24.97 8.02
CA GLU A 902 24.29 -23.72 8.60
C GLU A 902 22.78 -23.57 8.32
N VAL A 903 22.01 -23.10 9.31
CA VAL A 903 20.66 -22.54 9.10
C VAL A 903 20.75 -21.02 9.12
N SER A 904 20.72 -20.40 7.95
CA SER A 904 20.74 -18.95 7.81
C SER A 904 19.33 -18.39 7.73
N VAL A 905 18.96 -17.55 8.69
CA VAL A 905 17.66 -16.84 8.75
C VAL A 905 17.75 -15.40 8.22
N GLY A 906 18.87 -14.98 7.62
CA GLY A 906 19.08 -13.61 7.20
C GLY A 906 20.41 -13.35 6.50
N SER A 907 20.81 -12.09 6.44
CA SER A 907 22.11 -11.66 5.90
C SER A 907 22.74 -10.59 6.79
N SER A 908 23.94 -10.13 6.46
CA SER A 908 24.60 -9.03 7.16
C SER A 908 23.76 -7.75 7.16
N ALA A 909 23.02 -7.49 6.06
CA ALA A 909 22.11 -6.35 5.92
C ALA A 909 20.72 -6.62 6.52
N ASN A 910 20.20 -7.84 6.39
CA ASN A 910 18.83 -8.20 6.80
C ASN A 910 18.84 -9.32 7.83
N LYS A 911 19.05 -8.98 9.11
CA LYS A 911 18.98 -9.92 10.23
C LYS A 911 17.54 -10.08 10.70
N ARG A 912 17.13 -11.31 11.04
CA ARG A 912 15.78 -11.60 11.55
C ARG A 912 15.83 -11.98 13.02
N LYS A 913 14.82 -11.53 13.78
CA LYS A 913 14.58 -12.03 15.13
C LYS A 913 14.00 -13.43 15.02
N ILE A 914 14.53 -14.36 15.82
CA ILE A 914 13.92 -15.67 16.04
C ILE A 914 13.07 -15.54 17.30
N THR A 915 11.75 -15.58 17.15
CA THR A 915 10.77 -15.38 18.23
C THR A 915 10.01 -16.66 18.51
N ASN A 916 9.37 -16.76 19.69
CA ASN A 916 8.66 -17.95 20.15
C ASN A 916 9.58 -19.17 20.36
N VAL A 917 10.83 -18.92 20.74
CA VAL A 917 11.77 -19.95 21.18
C VAL A 917 11.47 -20.28 22.63
N ALA A 918 11.18 -21.54 22.93
CA ALA A 918 11.04 -22.02 24.30
C ALA A 918 12.40 -21.98 25.02
N ASP A 919 12.38 -21.92 26.36
CA ASP A 919 13.63 -21.97 27.14
C ASP A 919 14.36 -23.29 26.86
N GLY A 920 15.58 -23.20 26.33
CA GLY A 920 16.42 -24.37 26.02
C GLY A 920 16.94 -25.04 27.30
N GLU A 921 17.37 -26.29 27.21
CA GLU A 921 18.04 -26.92 28.36
C GLU A 921 19.37 -26.20 28.66
N VAL A 922 19.66 -25.90 29.93
CA VAL A 922 20.92 -25.29 30.37
C VAL A 922 21.83 -26.37 30.94
N SER A 923 22.61 -27.02 30.07
CA SER A 923 23.61 -28.04 30.42
C SER A 923 24.84 -27.96 29.51
N GLU A 924 25.97 -28.54 29.91
CA GLU A 924 27.23 -28.50 29.13
C GLU A 924 27.13 -29.19 27.76
N THR A 925 26.16 -30.10 27.61
CA THR A 925 25.92 -30.87 26.38
C THR A 925 24.75 -30.36 25.56
N SER A 926 24.02 -29.35 26.05
CA SER A 926 22.83 -28.83 25.37
C SER A 926 23.22 -28.12 24.07
N SER A 927 22.46 -28.41 23.00
CA SER A 927 22.55 -27.73 21.70
C SER A 927 21.34 -26.84 21.42
N ASP A 928 20.52 -26.56 22.44
CA ASP A 928 19.31 -25.76 22.29
C ASP A 928 19.64 -24.26 22.15
N ALA A 929 18.74 -23.53 21.46
CA ALA A 929 18.84 -22.08 21.39
C ALA A 929 18.46 -21.44 22.74
N VAL A 930 19.35 -20.63 23.31
CA VAL A 930 19.10 -19.89 24.56
C VAL A 930 18.17 -18.72 24.31
N THR A 931 17.13 -18.58 25.12
CA THR A 931 16.19 -17.45 25.01
C THR A 931 16.74 -16.18 25.65
N GLY A 932 16.23 -15.03 25.22
CA GLY A 932 16.53 -13.75 25.88
C GLY A 932 16.16 -13.73 27.37
N LYS A 933 15.14 -14.50 27.78
CA LYS A 933 14.74 -14.68 29.19
C LYS A 933 15.80 -15.44 29.98
N GLN A 934 16.35 -16.52 29.43
CA GLN A 934 17.42 -17.28 30.08
C GLN A 934 18.68 -16.44 30.26
N LEU A 935 19.09 -15.71 29.21
CA LEU A 935 20.22 -14.79 29.29
C LEU A 935 19.96 -13.66 30.29
N TYR A 936 18.78 -13.06 30.26
CA TYR A 936 18.39 -12.00 31.20
C TYR A 936 18.43 -12.49 32.65
N ASN A 937 17.91 -13.69 32.94
CA ASN A 937 17.96 -14.27 34.27
C ASN A 937 19.40 -14.55 34.73
N ALA A 938 20.25 -15.05 33.84
CA ALA A 938 21.68 -15.23 34.13
C ALA A 938 22.38 -13.90 34.42
N MET A 939 22.06 -12.84 33.68
CA MET A 939 22.64 -11.50 33.86
C MET A 939 22.05 -10.72 35.05
N LYS A 940 20.80 -10.99 35.45
CA LYS A 940 20.11 -10.34 36.58
C LYS A 940 20.67 -10.76 37.94
N ASN A 941 21.53 -11.78 38.01
CA ASN A 941 22.22 -12.18 39.24
C ASN A 941 23.21 -11.12 39.81
N THR A 942 23.21 -9.89 39.31
CA THR A 942 23.77 -8.70 39.98
C THR A 942 23.05 -8.35 41.29
N SER A 943 21.78 -8.71 41.47
CA SER A 943 21.04 -8.49 42.72
C SER A 943 21.62 -9.30 43.90
N GLY A 944 22.19 -10.48 43.63
CA GLY A 944 22.91 -11.25 44.64
C GLY A 944 24.18 -10.56 45.13
N VAL A 945 24.85 -9.81 44.24
CA VAL A 945 26.06 -9.03 44.57
C VAL A 945 25.71 -7.79 45.39
N GLU A 946 24.58 -7.14 45.11
CA GLU A 946 24.10 -6.00 45.92
C GLU A 946 23.64 -6.43 47.32
N ASN A 947 22.92 -7.55 47.42
CA ASN A 947 22.53 -8.12 48.71
C ASN A 947 23.75 -8.54 49.54
N LEU A 948 24.73 -9.20 48.91
CA LEU A 948 26.00 -9.54 49.56
C LEU A 948 26.75 -8.28 50.02
N ARG A 949 26.79 -7.21 49.20
CA ARG A 949 27.40 -5.93 49.61
C ARG A 949 26.70 -5.30 50.81
N ASN A 950 25.38 -5.31 50.85
CA ASN A 950 24.61 -4.75 51.96
C ASN A 950 24.79 -5.57 53.24
N GLU A 951 24.73 -6.90 53.17
CA GLU A 951 24.99 -7.77 54.32
C GLU A 951 26.43 -7.62 54.84
N VAL A 952 27.40 -7.53 53.94
CA VAL A 952 28.81 -7.27 54.30
C VAL A 952 28.96 -5.91 54.98
N ASN A 953 28.31 -4.85 54.47
CA ASN A 953 28.35 -3.52 55.07
C ASN A 953 27.71 -3.49 56.48
N GLU A 954 26.58 -4.16 56.67
CA GLU A 954 25.92 -4.28 57.97
C GLU A 954 26.79 -5.06 58.98
N LYS A 955 27.39 -6.18 58.56
CA LYS A 955 28.32 -6.94 59.41
C LYS A 955 29.57 -6.13 59.76
N PHE A 956 30.12 -5.35 58.83
CA PHE A 956 31.24 -4.45 59.14
C PHE A 956 30.85 -3.37 60.16
N ALA A 957 29.64 -2.81 60.08
CA ALA A 957 29.13 -1.84 61.05
C ALA A 957 28.95 -2.47 62.45
N ASP A 958 28.37 -3.68 62.52
CA ASP A 958 28.24 -4.43 63.78
C ASP A 958 29.60 -4.75 64.42
N VAL A 959 30.56 -5.22 63.61
CA VAL A 959 31.93 -5.50 64.07
C VAL A 959 32.60 -4.22 64.58
N LYS A 960 32.47 -3.10 63.86
CA LYS A 960 33.03 -1.81 64.28
C LYS A 960 32.42 -1.34 65.61
N SER A 961 31.11 -1.52 65.79
CA SER A 961 30.41 -1.21 67.04
C SER A 961 30.92 -2.07 68.21
N LYS A 962 31.04 -3.39 68.01
CA LYS A 962 31.60 -4.33 69.00
C LYS A 962 33.04 -3.99 69.38
N ILE A 963 33.89 -3.65 68.41
CA ILE A 963 35.27 -3.24 68.66
C ILE A 963 35.31 -1.96 69.50
N ASN A 964 34.50 -0.95 69.18
CA ASN A 964 34.44 0.28 69.98
C ASN A 964 34.02 -0.02 71.43
N HIS A 965 33.07 -0.95 71.61
CA HIS A 965 32.55 -1.34 72.92
C HIS A 965 33.58 -2.14 73.74
N VAL A 966 34.32 -3.06 73.11
CA VAL A 966 35.48 -3.74 73.72
C VAL A 966 36.55 -2.73 74.11
N GLY A 967 36.78 -1.70 73.30
CA GLY A 967 37.68 -0.59 73.62
C GLY A 967 37.25 0.17 74.87
N SER A 968 35.95 0.50 75.01
CA SER A 968 35.44 1.18 76.21
C SER A 968 35.48 0.30 77.46
N LEU A 969 35.15 -0.99 77.33
CA LEU A 969 35.25 -1.98 78.42
C LEU A 969 36.69 -2.12 78.91
N SER A 970 37.65 -2.21 77.98
CA SER A 970 39.08 -2.31 78.29
C SER A 970 39.60 -1.04 78.95
N ALA A 971 39.17 0.14 78.49
CA ALA A 971 39.51 1.42 79.12
C ALA A 971 38.98 1.51 80.56
N ALA A 972 37.75 1.04 80.80
CA ALA A 972 37.15 1.03 82.14
C ALA A 972 37.91 0.08 83.08
N LEU A 973 38.22 -1.14 82.62
CA LEU A 973 39.00 -2.13 83.37
C LEU A 973 40.42 -1.65 83.69
N SER A 974 41.07 -0.98 82.74
CA SER A 974 42.45 -0.49 82.90
C SER A 974 42.56 0.64 83.92
N ALA A 975 41.49 1.42 84.09
CA ALA A 975 41.42 2.50 85.06
C ALA A 975 41.17 2.02 86.52
N LEU A 976 40.97 0.72 86.74
CA LEU A 976 40.89 0.12 88.08
C LEU A 976 42.29 -0.01 88.69
N HIS A 977 42.81 1.09 89.23
CA HIS A 977 44.15 1.15 89.82
C HIS A 977 44.15 0.91 91.34
N PRO A 978 44.97 -0.02 91.85
CA PRO A 978 45.12 -0.25 93.29
C PRO A 978 45.60 1.01 94.02
N MET A 979 44.98 1.29 95.16
CA MET A 979 45.52 2.27 96.11
C MET A 979 46.69 1.66 96.89
N GLN A 980 47.54 2.52 97.45
CA GLN A 980 48.73 2.10 98.20
C GLN A 980 48.37 1.14 99.35
N TYR A 981 49.25 0.16 99.60
CA TYR A 981 49.01 -0.90 100.59
C TYR A 981 48.76 -0.33 101.99
N ASP A 982 47.61 -0.68 102.59
CA ASP A 982 47.27 -0.40 103.98
C ASP A 982 47.12 -1.73 104.76
N PRO A 983 47.95 -2.00 105.79
CA PRO A 983 47.89 -3.21 106.59
C PRO A 983 46.53 -3.45 107.30
N LYS A 984 45.75 -2.39 107.56
CA LYS A 984 44.45 -2.49 108.25
C LYS A 984 43.27 -2.70 107.30
N ALA A 985 43.48 -2.54 105.99
CA ALA A 985 42.46 -2.72 104.95
C ALA A 985 43.04 -3.40 103.69
N PRO A 986 43.35 -4.71 103.76
CA PRO A 986 43.94 -5.45 102.63
C PRO A 986 42.99 -5.62 101.43
N ASN A 987 41.68 -5.44 101.64
CA ASN A 987 40.66 -5.44 100.59
C ASN A 987 40.39 -4.02 100.10
N GLN A 988 40.44 -3.78 98.80
CA GLN A 988 40.08 -2.52 98.16
C GLN A 988 39.01 -2.76 97.10
N ILE A 989 37.99 -1.90 97.07
CA ILE A 989 36.97 -1.87 96.02
C ILE A 989 37.20 -0.61 95.21
N MET A 990 37.18 -0.74 93.89
CA MET A 990 37.37 0.35 92.94
C MET A 990 36.20 0.38 91.96
N ALA A 991 35.85 1.56 91.51
CA ALA A 991 34.96 1.75 90.38
C ALA A 991 35.62 2.70 89.39
N ALA A 992 35.48 2.42 88.11
CA ALA A 992 36.03 3.22 87.04
C ALA A 992 35.05 3.33 85.87
N VAL A 993 35.17 4.40 85.10
CA VAL A 993 34.38 4.61 83.89
C VAL A 993 35.35 4.73 82.72
N GLY A 994 35.13 3.93 81.69
CA GLY A 994 35.90 3.93 80.46
C GLY A 994 35.10 4.51 79.31
N HIS A 995 35.73 5.39 78.55
CA HIS A 995 35.15 5.96 77.35
C HIS A 995 36.06 5.68 76.16
N TYR A 996 35.48 5.18 75.06
CA TYR A 996 36.21 4.95 73.83
C TYR A 996 35.31 5.27 72.64
N LYS A 997 35.68 6.32 71.88
CA LYS A 997 34.87 6.91 70.81
C LYS A 997 33.45 7.25 71.28
N ASP A 998 32.44 6.64 70.70
CA ASP A 998 31.02 6.86 70.98
C ASP A 998 30.46 5.90 72.05
N LYS A 999 31.28 5.01 72.63
CA LYS A 999 30.86 4.00 73.61
C LYS A 999 31.42 4.29 75.00
N GLN A 1000 30.65 3.90 76.01
CA GLN A 1000 30.97 4.05 77.43
C GLN A 1000 30.76 2.73 78.16
N ALA A 1001 31.61 2.46 79.14
CA ALA A 1001 31.51 1.31 80.02
C ALA A 1001 31.87 1.68 81.46
N VAL A 1002 31.30 0.94 82.40
CA VAL A 1002 31.57 1.07 83.83
C VAL A 1002 32.21 -0.23 84.29
N ALA A 1003 33.28 -0.12 85.07
CA ALA A 1003 33.97 -1.24 85.68
C ALA A 1003 33.92 -1.15 87.20
N VAL A 1004 33.81 -2.30 87.85
CA VAL A 1004 33.98 -2.45 89.28
C VAL A 1004 35.04 -3.52 89.51
N GLY A 1005 35.99 -3.23 90.38
CA GLY A 1005 37.10 -4.10 90.71
C GLY A 1005 37.32 -4.27 92.20
N LEU A 1006 37.94 -5.37 92.54
CA LEU A 1006 38.35 -5.77 93.87
C LEU A 1006 39.83 -6.10 93.83
N ASN A 1007 40.61 -5.46 94.69
CA ASN A 1007 42.00 -5.83 94.92
C ASN A 1007 42.15 -6.38 96.33
N HIS A 1008 42.91 -7.47 96.46
CA HIS A 1008 43.28 -8.02 97.74
C HIS A 1008 44.80 -8.14 97.86
N TYR A 1009 45.37 -7.52 98.88
CA TYR A 1009 46.79 -7.63 99.21
C TYR A 1009 46.98 -8.74 100.25
N PHE A 1010 47.56 -9.87 99.82
CA PHE A 1010 47.93 -10.97 100.73
C PHE A 1010 49.19 -10.64 101.53
N SER A 1011 50.04 -9.77 101.00
CA SER A 1011 51.24 -9.23 101.67
C SER A 1011 51.61 -7.88 101.04
N PRO A 1012 52.53 -7.07 101.63
CA PRO A 1012 52.99 -5.83 101.02
C PRO A 1012 53.57 -6.00 99.61
N ASN A 1013 53.98 -7.23 99.27
CA ASN A 1013 54.63 -7.56 98.00
C ASN A 1013 53.77 -8.39 97.05
N PHE A 1014 52.58 -8.84 97.45
CA PHE A 1014 51.72 -9.66 96.60
C PHE A 1014 50.26 -9.23 96.68
N MET A 1015 49.70 -8.93 95.51
CA MET A 1015 48.34 -8.44 95.34
C MET A 1015 47.66 -9.17 94.20
N VAL A 1016 46.38 -9.47 94.39
CA VAL A 1016 45.49 -9.96 93.34
C VAL A 1016 44.45 -8.90 93.05
N ASN A 1017 44.25 -8.59 91.78
CA ASN A 1017 43.15 -7.75 91.31
C ASN A 1017 42.18 -8.58 90.48
N ALA A 1018 40.90 -8.28 90.62
CA ALA A 1018 39.84 -8.80 89.78
C ALA A 1018 38.91 -7.66 89.43
N GLY A 1019 38.41 -7.60 88.20
CA GLY A 1019 37.52 -6.55 87.74
C GLY A 1019 36.55 -7.04 86.69
N VAL A 1020 35.37 -6.43 86.67
CA VAL A 1020 34.33 -6.68 85.66
C VAL A 1020 33.85 -5.34 85.13
N ALA A 1021 33.79 -5.19 83.81
CA ALA A 1021 33.16 -4.06 83.14
C ALA A 1021 31.91 -4.49 82.40
N LEU A 1022 30.97 -3.53 82.39
CA LEU A 1022 29.68 -3.60 81.74
C LEU A 1022 29.54 -2.37 80.86
N GLY A 1023 29.19 -2.56 79.58
CA GLY A 1023 28.90 -1.47 78.68
C GLY A 1023 27.40 -1.20 78.57
N ASN A 1024 27.05 0.03 78.21
CA ASN A 1024 25.66 0.48 78.17
C ASN A 1024 25.07 0.30 76.76
N GLU A 1025 24.40 -0.83 76.49
CA GLU A 1025 23.55 -1.04 75.30
C GLU A 1025 22.71 -2.35 75.34
N SER A 1026 21.80 -2.52 74.38
CA SER A 1026 20.72 -3.54 74.34
C SER A 1026 21.17 -5.01 74.37
N LYS A 1027 22.42 -5.30 74.00
CA LYS A 1027 23.10 -6.55 74.35
C LYS A 1027 24.24 -6.19 75.31
N VAL A 1028 24.07 -6.57 76.57
CA VAL A 1028 25.05 -6.33 77.63
C VAL A 1028 26.33 -7.09 77.28
N ASN A 1029 27.34 -6.40 76.74
CA ASN A 1029 28.66 -6.97 76.57
C ASN A 1029 29.42 -6.78 77.87
N THR A 1030 30.02 -7.86 78.36
CA THR A 1030 30.76 -7.87 79.61
C THR A 1030 32.20 -8.26 79.35
N MET A 1031 33.10 -7.72 80.15
CA MET A 1031 34.51 -8.11 80.13
C MET A 1031 34.96 -8.27 81.57
N ALA A 1032 35.74 -9.31 81.85
CA ALA A 1032 36.32 -9.54 83.17
C ALA A 1032 37.84 -9.68 83.06
N ASN A 1033 38.57 -9.21 84.06
CA ASN A 1033 40.00 -9.44 84.23
C ASN A 1033 40.31 -10.02 85.60
N LEU A 1034 41.41 -10.75 85.66
CA LEU A 1034 42.03 -11.25 86.88
C LEU A 1034 43.54 -11.09 86.70
N GLY A 1035 44.16 -10.33 87.59
CA GLY A 1035 45.58 -10.02 87.56
C GLY A 1035 46.26 -10.37 88.87
N PHE A 1036 47.49 -10.88 88.77
CA PHE A 1036 48.36 -11.15 89.91
C PHE A 1036 49.55 -10.21 89.81
N THR A 1037 49.80 -9.43 90.85
CA THR A 1037 50.90 -8.46 90.89
C THR A 1037 51.85 -8.82 92.02
N TRP A 1038 53.12 -9.06 91.68
CA TRP A 1038 54.19 -9.32 92.63
C TRP A 1038 55.21 -8.19 92.57
N LYS A 1039 55.41 -7.49 93.70
CA LYS A 1039 56.46 -6.49 93.86
C LYS A 1039 57.79 -7.19 94.20
N ILE A 1040 58.75 -7.19 93.28
CA ILE A 1040 60.07 -7.82 93.45
C ILE A 1040 61.12 -6.72 93.60
N GLY A 1041 61.67 -6.56 94.81
CA GLY A 1041 62.74 -5.60 95.13
C GLY A 1041 62.79 -5.24 96.61
N LYS A 1042 64.00 -5.04 97.18
CA LYS A 1042 64.18 -4.56 98.56
C LYS A 1042 63.65 -3.12 98.67
N GLY A 1043 62.88 -2.82 99.71
CA GLY A 1043 62.81 -1.45 100.21
C GLY A 1043 64.23 -1.06 100.61
N SER A 1044 64.79 -0.01 100.01
CA SER A 1044 65.93 0.68 100.60
C SER A 1044 65.44 1.32 101.90
N GLU A 1045 66.19 1.07 102.98
CA GLU A 1045 66.08 1.76 104.26
C GLU A 1045 66.05 3.30 104.09
N GLU A 1046 65.54 3.98 105.10
CA GLU A 1046 65.55 5.44 105.28
C GLU A 1046 66.83 6.11 104.74
N MET A 1047 66.70 7.25 104.05
CA MET A 1047 67.71 8.30 104.20
C MET A 1047 67.33 9.16 105.41
N PRO A 1048 68.18 9.22 106.44
CA PRO A 1048 67.96 10.03 107.64
C PRO A 1048 67.96 11.53 107.31
N GLN A 1049 67.30 12.29 108.18
CA GLN A 1049 66.96 13.72 108.09
C GLN A 1049 68.15 14.71 108.04
N GLU A 1050 69.38 14.34 107.64
CA GLU A 1050 70.54 15.25 107.64
C GLU A 1050 71.07 15.71 106.27
N ASN A 1051 70.92 14.94 105.19
CA ASN A 1051 71.57 15.28 103.91
C ASN A 1051 70.71 16.07 102.91
N PHE A 1052 69.44 16.34 103.22
CA PHE A 1052 68.65 17.27 102.41
C PHE A 1052 69.19 18.71 102.54
N SER A 1053 69.81 19.06 103.67
CA SER A 1053 70.42 20.39 103.88
C SER A 1053 71.68 20.58 103.02
N THR A 1054 72.48 19.53 102.82
CA THR A 1054 73.73 19.58 102.06
C THR A 1054 73.49 19.55 100.55
N GLU A 1055 72.53 18.75 100.08
CA GLU A 1055 72.18 18.72 98.64
C GLU A 1055 71.34 19.95 98.24
N LEU A 1056 70.48 20.48 99.12
CA LEU A 1056 69.80 21.76 98.89
C LEU A 1056 70.78 22.94 98.96
N GLN A 1057 71.79 22.92 99.85
CA GLN A 1057 72.87 23.92 99.83
C GLN A 1057 73.73 23.79 98.58
N ARG A 1058 73.99 22.58 98.07
CA ARG A 1058 74.71 22.37 96.81
C ARG A 1058 73.90 22.87 95.61
N LEU A 1059 72.60 22.57 95.52
CA LEU A 1059 71.73 23.09 94.45
C LEU A 1059 71.46 24.59 94.58
N THR A 1060 71.49 25.16 95.79
CA THR A 1060 71.41 26.62 96.00
C THR A 1060 72.74 27.30 95.68
N ALA A 1061 73.87 26.63 95.91
CA ALA A 1061 75.19 27.09 95.49
C ALA A 1061 75.36 27.01 93.97
N GLU A 1062 74.95 25.91 93.32
CA GLU A 1062 74.92 25.77 91.87
C GLU A 1062 73.97 26.79 91.24
N ASN A 1063 72.79 27.07 91.82
CA ASN A 1063 71.93 28.15 91.33
C ASN A 1063 72.49 29.55 91.60
N ARG A 1064 73.24 29.77 92.68
CA ARG A 1064 73.98 31.03 92.89
C ARG A 1064 75.10 31.19 91.87
N GLU A 1065 75.83 30.13 91.56
CA GLU A 1065 76.90 30.12 90.56
C GLU A 1065 76.34 30.28 89.14
N LEU A 1066 75.18 29.69 88.86
CA LEU A 1066 74.46 29.89 87.60
C LEU A 1066 73.92 31.32 87.48
N ASN A 1067 73.38 31.90 88.56
CA ASN A 1067 72.94 33.29 88.58
C ASN A 1067 74.11 34.30 88.55
N GLU A 1068 75.28 33.98 89.11
CA GLU A 1068 76.50 34.80 88.92
C GLU A 1068 77.10 34.64 87.52
N ARG A 1069 76.97 33.47 86.89
CA ARG A 1069 77.31 33.28 85.46
C ARG A 1069 76.37 34.07 84.56
N ILE A 1070 75.07 34.08 84.84
CA ILE A 1070 74.08 34.90 84.14
C ILE A 1070 74.38 36.39 84.38
N ARG A 1071 74.68 36.81 85.60
CA ARG A 1071 75.07 38.21 85.90
C ARG A 1071 76.40 38.61 85.25
N ARG A 1072 77.38 37.71 85.13
CA ARG A 1072 78.63 37.94 84.38
C ARG A 1072 78.42 37.97 82.86
N LEU A 1073 77.46 37.20 82.34
CA LEU A 1073 77.02 37.28 80.94
C LEU A 1073 76.23 38.59 80.67
N GLU A 1074 75.41 39.04 81.61
CA GLU A 1074 74.68 40.31 81.52
C GLU A 1074 75.61 41.53 81.69
N GLU A 1075 76.65 41.48 82.54
CA GLU A 1075 77.70 42.52 82.62
C GLU A 1075 78.65 42.49 81.40
N ALA A 1076 78.82 41.34 80.73
CA ALA A 1076 79.55 41.23 79.45
C ALA A 1076 78.73 41.68 78.22
N ILE A 1077 77.40 41.81 78.35
CA ILE A 1077 76.50 42.36 77.33
C ILE A 1077 76.26 43.88 77.55
N LYS A 1078 76.65 44.43 78.72
CA LYS A 1078 76.52 45.87 79.06
C LYS A 1078 77.84 46.68 79.00
N LYS A 1079 78.89 46.10 78.40
CA LYS A 1079 80.12 46.76 77.94
C LYS A 1079 80.25 46.50 76.45
#